data_AF-A0AAN5KNV8-F1
#
_entry.id   AF-A0AAN5KNV8-F1
#
_cell.length_a   1.000
_cell.length_b   1.000
_cell.length_c   1.000
_cell.angle_alpha   90.00
_cell.angle_beta   90.00
_cell.angle_gamma   90.00
#
_symmetry.space_group_name_H-M   'P 1'
#
loop_
_entity.id
_entity.type
_entity.pdbx_description
1 polymer ?
#
loop_
_entity_poly.entity_id
_entity_poly.type
_entity_poly.pdbx_seq_one_letter_code
_entity_poly.pdbx_strand_id
1 'polypeptide(L)'
;MYFKEWCIKTFGISTITEGKIIPITVLPTAGGNVRLDTLAQYYGGYYVSTPITGIAFSKENFTRLCQYLDQELVKTSPHLPSSIMFQQNRNHYFSQLGTNSAAQYNERLLPNIHLTFQTLQAKQEFMKKFANYYPRESFDVINNVYTIEMPPGFLSQLRDMYYKEQNINIYKRSDVDTLQEQLEHLEKLKDYILKNNLEGRLDKAQKLSLDYSNDNSINNAEYEASSAYALSLQVFAETNKDNLTQQEYNSLIYASNVLAAYDEQGNLKQSLKTDSNFTNYITRGIYFPLITSGSISIQNGWPLLSGLPTNIQNKIFTLINDNTTNILHGHPKVSLGKNNYYKMLRFLPDAHGHSETDEIVFQAGGMFHHSAMFRVIKVGVLANGQQVTDPTQIPHHYEYYKVESNLGAGCHDPDFRTKTCKGTYITKLEPFVLNGSKQLVPSATNPFTNPQKYQAEMEFTLRELISAERQLLFYRQPQLGQNGESSSVPGTPEANEWIRLNNVKQLLSGKYYPYPLNYFTKDRVDPTKIYTTTVMNQLGYLQEEGSCTIFSIKHLVHGLIGHELAALHSEFIQKSNGAEHIAVIERKIKLLKQVLEPIQISIDSNGTQLWIDAFKCYMNITVPGPIKGIEIVSSSQKGQNVIIIKDHELKKRWYELLQQQKVQFLLDPQNYKNQIAGFTHYFTNGTIPGCQITSTTITFHDPVIACLWEEYSKKSALLKTPPQFSFFPQPLQGLSMLQNLALTEANKIQSAVIAPDLMNPNQYVIKLKFPDNGSAKTFANAVENATTNKPKVTITPENEVILGEKRSAMLFKSLNVNANKILRELPQEAASGNTFNFGT
;
A
#
# COMPACT_ATOMS: atom_id res chain seq x y z
N MET A 1 -11.16 -6.90 5.73
CA MET A 1 -9.78 -6.78 6.24
C MET A 1 -8.89 -6.38 5.10
N TYR A 2 -8.32 -5.18 5.19
CA TYR A 2 -7.41 -4.62 4.20
C TYR A 2 -6.02 -5.26 4.29
N PHE A 3 -5.16 -5.04 3.30
CA PHE A 3 -3.84 -5.69 3.22
C PHE A 3 -3.00 -5.45 4.49
N LYS A 4 -2.99 -4.21 4.97
CA LYS A 4 -2.24 -3.82 6.16
C LYS A 4 -2.72 -4.53 7.42
N GLU A 5 -4.02 -4.50 7.66
CA GLU A 5 -4.65 -5.17 8.81
C GLU A 5 -4.36 -6.67 8.82
N TRP A 6 -4.34 -7.28 7.63
CA TRP A 6 -3.98 -8.68 7.47
C TRP A 6 -2.50 -8.94 7.77
N CYS A 7 -1.57 -8.11 7.28
CA CYS A 7 -0.15 -8.23 7.61
C CYS A 7 0.11 -8.14 9.12
N ILE A 8 -0.56 -7.20 9.80
CA ILE A 8 -0.51 -7.07 11.26
C ILE A 8 -1.06 -8.32 11.94
N LYS A 9 -2.29 -8.74 11.59
CA LYS A 9 -2.96 -9.85 12.25
C LYS A 9 -2.27 -11.19 12.04
N THR A 10 -1.78 -11.44 10.82
CA THR A 10 -1.25 -12.74 10.40
C THR A 10 0.23 -12.91 10.74
N PHE A 11 0.99 -11.82 10.71
CA PHE A 11 2.46 -11.87 10.88
C PHE A 11 3.01 -10.89 11.93
N GLY A 12 2.17 -10.04 12.50
CA GLY A 12 2.60 -8.98 13.42
C GLY A 12 3.36 -7.83 12.75
N ILE A 13 3.34 -7.70 11.41
CA ILE A 13 4.10 -6.69 10.67
C ILE A 13 3.46 -5.30 10.85
N SER A 14 4.11 -4.42 11.60
CA SER A 14 3.60 -3.08 11.94
C SER A 14 3.96 -1.98 10.94
N THR A 15 5.05 -2.10 10.19
CA THR A 15 5.46 -1.11 9.17
C THR A 15 6.24 -1.79 8.07
N ILE A 16 6.07 -1.30 6.85
CA ILE A 16 6.79 -1.73 5.64
C ILE A 16 7.47 -0.50 5.05
N THR A 17 8.79 -0.53 4.90
CA THR A 17 9.56 0.52 4.23
C THR A 17 10.50 -0.05 3.18
N GLU A 18 10.81 0.78 2.18
CA GLU A 18 11.74 0.44 1.11
C GLU A 18 13.18 0.72 1.56
N GLY A 19 14.12 -0.18 1.22
CA GLY A 19 15.54 0.03 1.39
C GLY A 19 16.15 0.92 0.32
N LYS A 20 17.46 1.15 0.40
CA LYS A 20 18.19 1.92 -0.60
C LYS A 20 18.31 1.14 -1.91
N ILE A 21 18.18 1.83 -3.04
CA ILE A 21 18.54 1.28 -4.36
C ILE A 21 20.07 1.21 -4.45
N ILE A 22 20.61 0.03 -4.72
CA ILE A 22 22.06 -0.20 -4.74
C ILE A 22 22.51 -0.46 -6.19
N PRO A 23 23.45 0.33 -6.75
CA PRO A 23 24.11 -0.03 -8.00
C PRO A 23 24.94 -1.29 -7.81
N ILE A 24 24.84 -2.20 -8.76
CA ILE A 24 25.69 -3.37 -8.84
C ILE A 24 26.51 -3.37 -10.13
N THR A 25 27.71 -3.93 -10.04
CA THR A 25 28.53 -4.27 -11.19
C THR A 25 28.50 -5.77 -11.34
N VAL A 26 28.07 -6.23 -12.52
CA VAL A 26 27.99 -7.65 -12.88
C VAL A 26 29.15 -8.00 -13.81
N LEU A 27 29.84 -9.07 -13.46
CA LEU A 27 30.90 -9.69 -14.23
C LEU A 27 30.35 -11.00 -14.83
N PRO A 28 30.01 -11.04 -16.13
CA PRO A 28 29.43 -12.22 -16.73
C PRO A 28 30.43 -13.38 -16.76
N THR A 29 29.93 -14.61 -16.82
CA THR A 29 30.76 -15.81 -17.01
C THR A 29 31.51 -15.74 -18.34
N ALA A 30 32.74 -16.28 -18.37
CA ALA A 30 33.53 -16.46 -19.58
C ALA A 30 33.24 -17.81 -20.28
N GLY A 31 32.09 -18.44 -20.02
CA GLY A 31 31.71 -19.74 -20.61
C GLY A 31 32.15 -20.96 -19.80
N GLY A 32 32.57 -20.77 -18.54
CA GLY A 32 32.99 -21.83 -17.62
C GLY A 32 32.34 -21.75 -16.24
N ASN A 33 32.80 -22.60 -15.32
CA ASN A 33 32.36 -22.56 -13.91
C ASN A 33 32.89 -21.31 -13.22
N VAL A 34 31.98 -20.43 -12.82
CA VAL A 34 32.31 -19.27 -11.99
C VAL A 34 32.73 -19.77 -10.60
N ARG A 35 33.77 -19.19 -10.02
CA ARG A 35 34.21 -19.46 -8.65
C ARG A 35 34.34 -18.16 -7.88
N LEU A 36 33.71 -18.08 -6.70
CA LEU A 36 33.92 -17.03 -5.71
C LEU A 36 35.06 -17.47 -4.79
N ASP A 37 36.19 -16.78 -4.85
CA ASP A 37 37.27 -16.96 -3.88
C ASP A 37 37.00 -16.15 -2.60
N THR A 38 37.88 -16.31 -1.60
CA THR A 38 37.75 -15.62 -0.31
C THR A 38 37.84 -14.09 -0.46
N LEU A 39 38.65 -13.59 -1.40
CA LEU A 39 38.82 -12.16 -1.61
C LEU A 39 37.56 -11.53 -2.21
N ALA A 40 36.99 -12.14 -3.26
CA ALA A 40 35.71 -11.71 -3.81
C ALA A 40 34.59 -11.79 -2.77
N GLN A 41 34.52 -12.85 -1.97
CA GLN A 41 33.56 -12.97 -0.86
C GLN A 41 33.75 -11.88 0.20
N TYR A 42 34.99 -11.58 0.57
CA TYR A 42 35.31 -10.53 1.55
C TYR A 42 34.82 -9.15 1.09
N TYR A 43 34.95 -8.85 -0.20
CA TYR A 43 34.37 -7.64 -0.81
C TYR A 43 32.90 -7.83 -1.24
N GLY A 44 32.18 -8.80 -0.68
CA GLY A 44 30.73 -8.94 -0.87
C GLY A 44 30.29 -9.36 -2.27
N GLY A 45 31.17 -10.02 -3.03
CA GLY A 45 30.80 -10.69 -4.27
C GLY A 45 29.81 -11.82 -4.01
N TYR A 46 28.89 -12.03 -4.94
CA TYR A 46 27.95 -13.16 -4.90
C TYR A 46 27.60 -13.63 -6.31
N TYR A 47 27.19 -14.88 -6.44
CA TYR A 47 26.76 -15.43 -7.73
C TYR A 47 25.42 -14.85 -8.15
N VAL A 48 25.31 -14.55 -9.45
CA VAL A 48 24.05 -14.17 -10.10
C VAL A 48 23.80 -15.07 -11.29
N SER A 49 22.52 -15.31 -11.60
CA SER A 49 22.07 -16.19 -12.69
C SER A 49 21.03 -15.55 -13.61
N THR A 50 20.70 -14.28 -13.41
CA THR A 50 19.64 -13.58 -14.16
C THR A 50 19.98 -12.09 -14.21
N PRO A 51 19.98 -11.44 -15.39
CA PRO A 51 19.72 -12.02 -16.71
C PRO A 51 20.89 -12.86 -17.26
N ILE A 52 22.09 -12.75 -16.68
CA ILE A 52 23.30 -13.47 -17.11
C ILE A 52 23.96 -14.14 -15.91
N THR A 53 24.55 -15.31 -16.11
CA THR A 53 25.34 -16.02 -15.08
C THR A 53 26.67 -15.31 -14.86
N GLY A 54 27.04 -15.03 -13.61
CA GLY A 54 28.26 -14.31 -13.29
C GLY A 54 28.48 -14.05 -11.81
N ILE A 55 29.33 -13.07 -11.51
CA ILE A 55 29.54 -12.54 -10.16
C ILE A 55 29.04 -11.10 -10.14
N ALA A 56 28.25 -10.74 -9.13
CA ALA A 56 27.85 -9.38 -8.87
C ALA A 56 28.50 -8.84 -7.60
N PHE A 57 28.77 -7.54 -7.61
CA PHE A 57 29.23 -6.76 -6.46
C PHE A 57 28.40 -5.49 -6.39
N SER A 58 28.15 -4.94 -5.20
CA SER A 58 27.78 -3.51 -5.13
C SER A 58 28.89 -2.69 -5.78
N LYS A 59 28.55 -1.62 -6.49
CA LYS A 59 29.54 -0.77 -7.18
C LYS A 59 30.64 -0.27 -6.24
N GLU A 60 30.28 0.15 -5.03
CA GLU A 60 31.25 0.59 -4.02
C GLU A 60 32.23 -0.52 -3.65
N ASN A 61 31.74 -1.73 -3.36
CA ASN A 61 32.63 -2.85 -3.05
C ASN A 61 33.47 -3.27 -4.26
N PHE A 62 32.94 -3.21 -5.48
CA PHE A 62 33.70 -3.47 -6.69
C PHE A 62 34.85 -2.47 -6.84
N THR A 63 34.59 -1.19 -6.61
CA THR A 63 35.61 -0.14 -6.59
C THR A 63 36.66 -0.39 -5.51
N ARG A 64 36.25 -0.75 -4.29
CA ARG A 64 37.19 -1.08 -3.20
C ARG A 64 38.06 -2.30 -3.52
N LEU A 65 37.48 -3.34 -4.11
CA LEU A 65 38.23 -4.51 -4.59
C LEU A 65 39.23 -4.10 -5.67
N CYS A 66 38.81 -3.28 -6.64
CA CYS A 66 39.71 -2.76 -7.68
C CYS A 66 40.86 -1.93 -7.10
N GLN A 67 40.58 -1.07 -6.11
CA GLN A 67 41.61 -0.29 -5.39
C GLN A 67 42.57 -1.20 -4.63
N TYR A 68 42.06 -2.25 -3.99
CA TYR A 68 42.91 -3.25 -3.33
C TYR A 68 43.83 -3.95 -4.35
N LEU A 69 43.29 -4.41 -5.48
CA LEU A 69 44.07 -5.04 -6.55
C LEU A 69 45.15 -4.09 -7.10
N ASP A 70 44.85 -2.79 -7.19
CA ASP A 70 45.81 -1.77 -7.61
C ASP A 70 46.93 -1.58 -6.57
N GLN A 71 46.57 -1.49 -5.28
CA GLN A 71 47.53 -1.39 -4.19
C GLN A 71 48.46 -2.61 -4.11
N GLU A 72 47.93 -3.82 -4.30
CA GLU A 72 48.73 -5.04 -4.35
C GLU A 72 49.67 -5.07 -5.57
N LEU A 73 49.21 -4.60 -6.73
CA LEU A 73 50.05 -4.45 -7.91
C LEU A 73 51.19 -3.44 -7.69
N VAL A 74 50.91 -2.30 -7.05
CA VAL A 74 51.92 -1.28 -6.70
C VAL A 74 52.98 -1.85 -5.75
N LYS A 75 52.57 -2.63 -4.74
CA LYS A 75 53.51 -3.27 -3.79
C LYS A 75 54.44 -4.29 -4.45
N THR A 76 53.98 -4.94 -5.50
CA THR A 76 54.70 -6.04 -6.18
C THR A 76 55.44 -5.60 -7.44
N SER A 77 55.17 -4.38 -7.93
CA SER A 77 55.79 -3.83 -9.13
C SER A 77 57.04 -3.00 -8.78
N PRO A 78 58.16 -3.18 -9.49
CA PRO A 78 59.38 -2.38 -9.29
C PRO A 78 59.23 -0.92 -9.75
N HIS A 79 58.15 -0.58 -10.47
CA HIS A 79 57.82 0.76 -10.96
C HIS A 79 56.34 1.07 -10.75
N LEU A 80 55.97 2.35 -10.76
CA LEU A 80 54.56 2.77 -10.68
C LEU A 80 53.79 2.14 -11.85
N PRO A 81 52.79 1.28 -11.60
CA PRO A 81 52.07 0.58 -12.66
C PRO A 81 51.36 1.55 -13.60
N SER A 82 51.38 1.28 -14.90
CA SER A 82 50.55 2.02 -15.85
C SER A 82 49.08 1.60 -15.74
N SER A 83 48.16 2.43 -16.22
CA SER A 83 46.73 2.11 -16.26
C SER A 83 46.41 0.83 -17.05
N ILE A 84 47.22 0.54 -18.08
CA ILE A 84 47.11 -0.68 -18.90
C ILE A 84 47.51 -1.90 -18.08
N MET A 85 48.60 -1.82 -17.31
CA MET A 85 49.04 -2.91 -16.43
C MET A 85 47.99 -3.21 -15.36
N PHE A 86 47.39 -2.18 -14.76
CA PHE A 86 46.29 -2.36 -13.82
C PHE A 86 45.08 -3.06 -14.47
N GLN A 87 44.65 -2.61 -15.66
CA GLN A 87 43.57 -3.27 -16.38
C GLN A 87 43.86 -4.74 -16.70
N GLN A 88 45.08 -5.06 -17.12
CA GLN A 88 45.50 -6.44 -17.39
C GLN A 88 45.47 -7.29 -16.11
N ASN A 89 46.02 -6.78 -15.00
CA ASN A 89 46.01 -7.48 -13.71
C ASN A 89 44.58 -7.73 -13.21
N ARG A 90 43.74 -6.69 -13.22
CA ARG A 90 42.32 -6.77 -12.88
C ARG A 90 41.61 -7.81 -13.73
N ASN A 91 41.81 -7.77 -15.04
CA ASN A 91 41.16 -8.71 -15.96
C ASN A 91 41.65 -10.14 -15.75
N HIS A 92 42.95 -10.31 -15.47
CA HIS A 92 43.53 -11.61 -15.14
C HIS A 92 42.91 -12.19 -13.87
N TYR A 93 42.85 -11.43 -12.78
CA TYR A 93 42.20 -11.85 -11.53
C TYR A 93 40.77 -12.34 -11.76
N PHE A 94 39.93 -11.55 -12.44
CA PHE A 94 38.54 -11.93 -12.68
C PHE A 94 38.39 -13.10 -13.68
N SER A 95 39.34 -13.28 -14.61
CA SER A 95 39.38 -14.45 -15.49
C SER A 95 39.66 -15.75 -14.72
N GLN A 96 40.48 -15.70 -13.66
CA GLN A 96 40.73 -16.85 -12.78
C GLN A 96 39.46 -17.25 -12.00
N LEU A 97 38.57 -16.29 -11.73
CA LEU A 97 37.24 -16.55 -11.16
C LEU A 97 36.23 -17.10 -12.19
N GLY A 98 36.64 -17.30 -13.45
CA GLY A 98 35.77 -17.77 -14.53
C GLY A 98 34.86 -16.67 -15.11
N THR A 99 35.18 -15.39 -14.88
CA THR A 99 34.38 -14.26 -15.36
C THR A 99 35.10 -13.44 -16.44
N ASN A 100 34.33 -12.79 -17.30
CA ASN A 100 34.81 -11.86 -18.30
C ASN A 100 34.59 -10.42 -17.82
N SER A 101 35.57 -9.88 -17.11
CA SER A 101 35.53 -8.50 -16.62
C SER A 101 35.56 -7.44 -17.73
N ALA A 102 36.02 -7.76 -18.94
CA ALA A 102 35.96 -6.82 -20.07
C ALA A 102 34.51 -6.63 -20.57
N ALA A 103 33.65 -7.62 -20.34
CA ALA A 103 32.21 -7.55 -20.61
C ALA A 103 31.39 -7.14 -19.36
N GLN A 104 32.03 -6.53 -18.36
CA GLN A 104 31.32 -6.04 -17.18
C GLN A 104 30.23 -5.03 -17.57
N TYR A 105 29.13 -5.04 -16.84
CA TYR A 105 28.08 -4.05 -17.01
C TYR A 105 27.48 -3.66 -15.65
N ASN A 106 26.85 -2.50 -15.59
CA ASN A 106 26.21 -2.01 -14.38
C ASN A 106 24.71 -2.22 -14.47
N GLU A 107 24.12 -2.70 -13.38
CA GLU A 107 22.67 -2.86 -13.23
C GLU A 107 22.21 -2.28 -11.89
N ARG A 108 20.90 -2.10 -11.77
CA ARG A 108 20.22 -1.69 -10.55
C ARG A 108 19.37 -2.85 -10.06
N LEU A 109 19.55 -3.20 -8.79
CA LEU A 109 18.64 -4.13 -8.14
C LEU A 109 17.43 -3.40 -7.59
N LEU A 110 16.32 -4.13 -7.56
CA LEU A 110 15.20 -3.74 -6.73
C LEU A 110 15.68 -3.63 -5.27
N PRO A 111 15.23 -2.62 -4.53
CA PRO A 111 15.62 -2.45 -3.14
C PRO A 111 15.04 -3.56 -2.26
N ASN A 112 15.76 -3.86 -1.18
CA ASN A 112 15.25 -4.71 -0.11
C ASN A 112 14.06 -4.04 0.59
N ILE A 113 13.28 -4.83 1.32
CA ILE A 113 12.14 -4.32 2.11
C ILE A 113 12.47 -4.47 3.58
N HIS A 114 12.26 -3.40 4.35
CA HIS A 114 12.43 -3.39 5.79
C HIS A 114 11.08 -3.54 6.49
N LEU A 115 11.03 -4.47 7.45
CA LEU A 115 9.82 -4.79 8.22
C LEU A 115 10.03 -4.52 9.71
N THR A 116 9.07 -3.86 10.34
CA THR A 116 8.96 -3.76 11.81
C THR A 116 7.82 -4.64 12.31
N PHE A 117 7.86 -5.02 13.60
CA PHE A 117 6.90 -5.93 14.21
C PHE A 117 6.32 -5.37 15.51
N GLN A 118 5.06 -5.69 15.79
CA GLN A 118 4.38 -5.30 17.04
C GLN A 118 5.02 -5.90 18.29
N THR A 119 5.56 -7.11 18.19
CA THR A 119 6.17 -7.82 19.32
C THR A 119 7.42 -8.58 18.88
N LEU A 120 8.33 -8.80 19.84
CA LEU A 120 9.51 -9.63 19.63
C LEU A 120 9.14 -11.09 19.28
N GLN A 121 8.06 -11.61 19.86
CA GLN A 121 7.56 -12.95 19.54
C GLN A 121 7.13 -13.06 18.07
N ALA A 122 6.34 -12.10 17.57
CA ALA A 122 5.91 -12.11 16.17
C ALA A 122 7.10 -12.01 15.21
N LYS A 123 8.10 -11.19 15.53
CA LYS A 123 9.37 -11.12 14.79
C LYS A 123 10.05 -12.49 14.71
N GLN A 124 10.21 -13.19 15.84
CA GLN A 124 10.87 -14.50 15.89
C GLN A 124 10.09 -15.57 15.11
N GLU A 125 8.76 -15.60 15.26
CA GLU A 125 7.88 -16.51 14.52
C GLU A 125 7.94 -16.25 13.01
N PHE A 126 7.95 -14.98 12.60
CA PHE A 126 8.09 -14.56 11.21
C PHE A 126 9.42 -15.02 10.62
N MET A 127 10.55 -14.76 11.29
CA MET A 127 11.87 -15.17 10.82
C MET A 127 11.97 -16.70 10.67
N LYS A 128 11.36 -17.46 11.59
CA LYS A 128 11.29 -18.92 11.50
C LYS A 128 10.45 -19.37 10.31
N LYS A 129 9.28 -18.77 10.10
CA LYS A 129 8.36 -19.11 9.01
C LYS A 129 8.95 -18.83 7.63
N PHE A 130 9.69 -17.74 7.47
CA PHE A 130 10.29 -17.30 6.21
C PHE A 130 11.81 -17.48 6.15
N ALA A 131 12.36 -18.44 6.90
CA ALA A 131 13.80 -18.68 6.97
C ALA A 131 14.45 -18.95 5.59
N ASN A 132 13.69 -19.51 4.65
CA ASN A 132 14.11 -19.75 3.27
C ASN A 132 14.36 -18.47 2.45
N TYR A 133 13.83 -17.33 2.88
CA TYR A 133 14.12 -16.01 2.28
C TYR A 133 15.36 -15.34 2.89
N TYR A 134 16.04 -16.01 3.83
CA TYR A 134 17.21 -15.50 4.54
C TYR A 134 16.99 -14.10 5.16
N PRO A 135 15.94 -13.92 5.98
CA PRO A 135 15.68 -12.65 6.68
C PRO A 135 16.89 -12.23 7.51
N ARG A 136 17.24 -10.94 7.48
CA ARG A 136 18.39 -10.41 8.23
C ARG A 136 17.96 -9.31 9.18
N GLU A 137 18.50 -9.30 10.38
CA GLU A 137 18.38 -8.11 11.22
C GLU A 137 19.16 -6.97 10.57
N SER A 138 18.53 -5.81 10.48
CA SER A 138 19.07 -4.63 9.83
C SER A 138 18.63 -3.38 10.61
N PHE A 139 19.06 -2.22 10.12
CA PHE A 139 18.72 -0.93 10.70
C PHE A 139 18.23 0.00 9.59
N ASP A 140 16.97 0.40 9.68
CA ASP A 140 16.39 1.37 8.75
C ASP A 140 16.80 2.78 9.20
N VAL A 141 17.73 3.38 8.45
CA VAL A 141 18.28 4.70 8.77
C VAL A 141 17.27 5.83 8.53
N ILE A 142 16.29 5.62 7.64
CA ILE A 142 15.25 6.63 7.33
C ILE A 142 14.33 6.81 8.54
N ASN A 143 13.92 5.71 9.15
CA ASN A 143 13.04 5.72 10.32
C ASN A 143 13.78 5.62 11.66
N ASN A 144 15.10 5.41 11.63
CA ASN A 144 15.96 5.24 12.80
C ASN A 144 15.49 4.10 13.73
N VAL A 145 15.16 2.95 13.14
CA VAL A 145 14.63 1.77 13.86
C VAL A 145 15.27 0.47 13.40
N TYR A 146 15.37 -0.50 14.31
CA TYR A 146 15.78 -1.87 13.96
C TYR A 146 14.68 -2.58 13.17
N THR A 147 15.06 -3.26 12.10
CA THR A 147 14.13 -3.91 11.17
C THR A 147 14.58 -5.32 10.83
N ILE A 148 13.68 -6.09 10.23
CA ILE A 148 14.05 -7.27 9.45
C ILE A 148 14.07 -6.88 7.98
N GLU A 149 15.23 -7.04 7.37
CA GLU A 149 15.44 -6.87 5.95
C GLU A 149 15.07 -8.16 5.21
N MET A 150 14.22 -7.99 4.21
CA MET A 150 13.75 -9.04 3.31
C MET A 150 14.24 -8.78 1.89
N PRO A 151 14.52 -9.84 1.10
CA PRO A 151 15.01 -9.69 -0.26
C PRO A 151 14.00 -8.99 -1.17
N PRO A 152 14.46 -8.41 -2.30
CA PRO A 152 13.58 -7.77 -3.26
C PRO A 152 12.66 -8.85 -3.86
N GLY A 153 11.35 -8.57 -3.99
CA GLY A 153 10.39 -9.63 -4.35
C GLY A 153 9.43 -10.02 -3.25
N PHE A 154 9.85 -9.92 -1.99
CA PHE A 154 9.09 -10.49 -0.87
C PHE A 154 7.72 -9.84 -0.68
N LEU A 155 7.60 -8.54 -0.93
CA LEU A 155 6.33 -7.84 -0.77
C LEU A 155 5.28 -8.29 -1.81
N SER A 156 5.67 -8.59 -3.05
CA SER A 156 4.82 -9.29 -4.01
C SER A 156 4.34 -10.65 -3.49
N GLN A 157 5.21 -11.41 -2.82
CA GLN A 157 4.82 -12.72 -2.25
C GLN A 157 3.81 -12.55 -1.11
N LEU A 158 3.99 -11.54 -0.23
CA LEU A 158 3.01 -11.20 0.78
C LEU A 158 1.65 -10.83 0.16
N ARG A 159 1.65 -10.04 -0.92
CA ARG A 159 0.43 -9.69 -1.66
C ARG A 159 -0.22 -10.92 -2.28
N ASP A 160 0.54 -11.82 -2.89
CA ASP A 160 0.01 -13.06 -3.46
C ASP A 160 -0.63 -13.96 -2.39
N MET A 161 -0.03 -14.05 -1.19
CA MET A 161 -0.61 -14.75 -0.05
C MET A 161 -1.92 -14.11 0.41
N TYR A 162 -1.95 -12.77 0.56
CA TYR A 162 -3.15 -12.02 0.90
C TYR A 162 -4.26 -12.26 -0.12
N TYR A 163 -3.96 -12.16 -1.41
CA TYR A 163 -4.94 -12.38 -2.47
C TYR A 163 -5.41 -13.83 -2.52
N LYS A 164 -4.57 -14.84 -2.28
CA LYS A 164 -5.04 -16.24 -2.23
C LYS A 164 -6.06 -16.47 -1.11
N GLU A 165 -5.82 -15.90 0.07
CA GLU A 165 -6.77 -16.00 1.18
C GLU A 165 -8.05 -15.17 0.96
N GLN A 166 -7.95 -14.04 0.23
CA GLN A 166 -9.04 -13.05 0.13
C GLN A 166 -9.73 -12.98 -1.24
N ASN A 167 -9.18 -13.53 -2.32
CA ASN A 167 -9.82 -13.57 -3.64
C ASN A 167 -11.18 -14.28 -3.58
N ILE A 168 -11.33 -15.21 -2.63
CA ILE A 168 -12.59 -15.89 -2.31
C ILE A 168 -13.63 -14.93 -1.68
N ASN A 169 -13.26 -13.70 -1.32
CA ASN A 169 -14.11 -12.76 -0.57
C ASN A 169 -14.37 -11.42 -1.28
N ILE A 170 -13.90 -11.20 -2.52
CA ILE A 170 -14.13 -9.92 -3.22
C ILE A 170 -15.64 -9.64 -3.38
N TYR A 171 -16.40 -10.66 -3.77
CA TYR A 171 -17.88 -10.59 -3.81
C TYR A 171 -18.55 -10.45 -2.43
N LYS A 172 -17.81 -10.57 -1.32
CA LYS A 172 -18.36 -10.38 0.03
C LYS A 172 -18.18 -8.95 0.54
N ARG A 173 -17.32 -8.15 -0.09
CA ARG A 173 -16.78 -6.88 0.45
C ARG A 173 -17.32 -5.63 -0.22
N SER A 174 -17.68 -5.71 -1.49
CA SER A 174 -18.12 -4.56 -2.29
C SER A 174 -19.45 -4.88 -2.95
N ASP A 175 -20.33 -3.89 -3.03
CA ASP A 175 -21.56 -4.01 -3.80
C ASP A 175 -21.29 -4.02 -5.31
N VAL A 176 -22.30 -4.42 -6.08
CA VAL A 176 -22.21 -4.59 -7.54
C VAL A 176 -21.88 -3.27 -8.23
N ASP A 177 -22.50 -2.17 -7.81
CA ASP A 177 -22.37 -0.89 -8.49
C ASP A 177 -20.93 -0.39 -8.35
N THR A 178 -20.33 -0.52 -7.15
CA THR A 178 -18.91 -0.21 -6.92
C THR A 178 -17.98 -1.09 -7.79
N LEU A 179 -18.27 -2.38 -7.93
CA LEU A 179 -17.46 -3.30 -8.75
C LEU A 179 -17.60 -3.01 -10.25
N GLN A 180 -18.80 -2.62 -10.69
CA GLN A 180 -19.10 -2.23 -12.05
C GLN A 180 -18.43 -0.90 -12.41
N GLU A 181 -18.51 0.10 -11.53
CA GLU A 181 -17.79 1.37 -11.68
C GLU A 181 -16.28 1.15 -11.79
N GLN A 182 -15.71 0.31 -10.91
CA GLN A 182 -14.30 -0.06 -10.96
C GLN A 182 -13.93 -0.74 -12.30
N LEU A 183 -14.77 -1.65 -12.79
CA LEU A 183 -14.58 -2.30 -14.08
C LEU A 183 -14.53 -1.27 -15.22
N GLU A 184 -15.51 -0.36 -15.28
CA GLU A 184 -15.57 0.68 -16.30
C GLU A 184 -14.38 1.64 -16.25
N HIS A 185 -13.93 2.01 -15.04
CA HIS A 185 -12.74 2.82 -14.86
C HIS A 185 -11.48 2.10 -15.36
N LEU A 186 -11.32 0.82 -15.04
CA LEU A 186 -10.17 0.03 -15.51
C LEU A 186 -10.16 -0.14 -17.04
N GLU A 187 -11.33 -0.35 -17.66
CA GLU A 187 -11.46 -0.41 -19.11
C GLU A 187 -11.08 0.93 -19.77
N LYS A 188 -11.59 2.06 -19.23
CA LYS A 188 -11.20 3.41 -19.69
C LYS A 188 -9.71 3.67 -19.52
N LEU A 189 -9.12 3.26 -18.39
CA LEU A 189 -7.71 3.45 -18.10
C LEU A 189 -6.81 2.65 -19.06
N LYS A 190 -7.17 1.39 -19.33
CA LYS A 190 -6.50 0.55 -20.34
C LYS A 190 -6.57 1.21 -21.72
N ASP A 191 -7.76 1.61 -22.14
CA ASP A 191 -7.99 2.27 -23.43
C ASP A 191 -7.16 3.56 -23.55
N TYR A 192 -7.07 4.35 -22.48
CA TYR A 192 -6.29 5.57 -22.44
C TYR A 192 -4.79 5.30 -22.66
N ILE A 193 -4.24 4.28 -22.01
CA ILE A 193 -2.82 3.89 -22.17
C ILE A 193 -2.55 3.49 -23.63
N LEU A 194 -3.39 2.62 -24.19
CA LEU A 194 -3.21 2.08 -25.54
C LEU A 194 -3.41 3.14 -26.63
N LYS A 195 -4.50 3.91 -26.59
CA LYS A 195 -4.81 4.92 -27.62
C LYS A 195 -3.78 6.05 -27.66
N ASN A 196 -3.11 6.34 -26.55
CA ASN A 196 -2.11 7.40 -26.44
C ASN A 196 -0.66 6.89 -26.46
N ASN A 197 -0.43 5.59 -26.72
CA ASN A 197 0.90 4.96 -26.74
C ASN A 197 1.75 5.27 -25.50
N LEU A 198 1.15 5.19 -24.30
CA LEU A 198 1.81 5.60 -23.05
C LEU A 198 2.72 4.53 -22.44
N GLU A 199 2.74 3.31 -22.99
CA GLU A 199 3.57 2.20 -22.51
C GLU A 199 5.06 2.58 -22.47
N GLY A 200 5.60 3.15 -23.56
CA GLY A 200 7.00 3.57 -23.60
C GLY A 200 7.35 4.66 -22.58
N ARG A 201 6.38 5.45 -22.11
CA ARG A 201 6.60 6.40 -21.01
C ARG A 201 6.64 5.71 -19.65
N LEU A 202 5.82 4.67 -19.47
CA LEU A 202 5.86 3.82 -18.28
C LEU A 202 7.17 3.03 -18.20
N ASP A 203 7.68 2.50 -19.32
CA ASP A 203 8.99 1.82 -19.39
C ASP A 203 10.13 2.74 -18.91
N LYS A 204 10.12 3.99 -19.40
CA LYS A 204 11.10 4.99 -18.98
C LYS A 204 10.95 5.33 -17.50
N ALA A 205 9.73 5.55 -17.02
CA ALA A 205 9.48 5.85 -15.61
C ALA A 205 9.93 4.71 -14.68
N GLN A 206 9.68 3.46 -15.08
CA GLN A 206 10.15 2.26 -14.37
C GLN A 206 11.67 2.26 -14.25
N LYS A 207 12.41 2.41 -15.36
CA LYS A 207 13.88 2.50 -15.33
C LYS A 207 14.35 3.68 -14.47
N LEU A 208 13.78 4.87 -14.65
CA LEU A 208 14.18 6.02 -13.86
C LEU A 208 13.93 5.79 -12.36
N SER A 209 12.82 5.16 -11.96
CA SER A 209 12.50 4.85 -10.55
C SER A 209 13.49 3.87 -9.87
N LEU A 210 14.36 3.24 -10.66
CA LEU A 210 15.45 2.37 -10.24
C LEU A 210 16.82 3.09 -10.23
N ASP A 211 16.87 4.42 -10.28
CA ASP A 211 18.13 5.19 -10.25
C ASP A 211 19.00 5.05 -11.52
N TYR A 212 18.39 4.74 -12.67
CA TYR A 212 19.07 4.81 -13.96
C TYR A 212 19.18 6.25 -14.47
N SER A 213 20.34 6.59 -15.07
CA SER A 213 20.65 7.92 -15.58
C SER A 213 19.70 8.37 -16.69
N ASN A 214 19.39 9.67 -16.70
CA ASN A 214 18.58 10.29 -17.74
C ASN A 214 19.45 10.59 -18.98
N ASP A 215 19.76 9.58 -19.78
CA ASP A 215 20.50 9.72 -21.04
C ASP A 215 19.55 9.65 -22.26
N ASN A 216 20.08 9.79 -23.48
CA ASN A 216 19.29 9.75 -24.71
C ASN A 216 18.46 8.45 -24.89
N SER A 217 18.84 7.35 -24.24
CA SER A 217 18.14 6.06 -24.32
C SER A 217 17.00 5.93 -23.31
N ILE A 218 17.10 6.59 -22.14
CA ILE A 218 16.10 6.57 -21.06
C ILE A 218 15.59 8.01 -20.78
N ASN A 219 15.57 8.87 -21.80
CA ASN A 219 15.21 10.28 -21.60
C ASN A 219 13.70 10.45 -21.38
N ASN A 220 13.32 11.08 -20.28
CA ASN A 220 11.95 11.52 -20.01
C ASN A 220 11.94 12.96 -19.49
N ALA A 221 11.19 13.85 -20.16
CA ALA A 221 11.00 15.22 -19.68
C ALA A 221 10.13 15.23 -18.39
N GLU A 222 10.24 16.26 -17.56
CA GLU A 222 9.58 16.31 -16.25
C GLU A 222 8.05 16.16 -16.33
N TYR A 223 7.43 16.81 -17.32
CA TYR A 223 5.98 16.70 -17.52
C TYR A 223 5.57 15.29 -17.98
N GLU A 224 6.45 14.56 -18.67
CA GLU A 224 6.21 13.17 -19.07
C GLU A 224 6.42 12.22 -17.89
N ALA A 225 7.46 12.43 -17.08
CA ALA A 225 7.71 11.69 -15.86
C ALA A 225 6.55 11.86 -14.85
N SER A 226 6.07 13.09 -14.66
CA SER A 226 4.90 13.38 -13.83
C SER A 226 3.65 12.64 -14.33
N SER A 227 3.43 12.62 -15.65
CA SER A 227 2.31 11.89 -16.25
C SER A 227 2.41 10.38 -16.05
N ALA A 228 3.60 9.81 -16.28
CA ALA A 228 3.83 8.37 -16.19
C ALA A 228 3.72 7.87 -14.74
N TYR A 229 4.25 8.64 -13.79
CA TYR A 229 4.16 8.32 -12.36
C TYR A 229 2.72 8.45 -11.86
N ALA A 230 1.98 9.49 -12.27
CA ALA A 230 0.55 9.64 -11.98
C ALA A 230 -0.26 8.46 -12.51
N LEU A 231 -0.02 8.07 -13.77
CA LEU A 231 -0.67 6.94 -14.40
C LEU A 231 -0.38 5.62 -13.67
N SER A 232 0.87 5.40 -13.24
CA SER A 232 1.25 4.25 -12.42
C SER A 232 0.50 4.23 -11.08
N LEU A 233 0.36 5.39 -10.41
CA LEU A 233 -0.44 5.52 -9.17
C LEU A 233 -1.91 5.19 -9.41
N GLN A 234 -2.52 5.68 -10.49
CA GLN A 234 -3.91 5.36 -10.86
C GLN A 234 -4.10 3.87 -11.12
N VAL A 235 -3.23 3.26 -11.92
CA VAL A 235 -3.27 1.81 -12.17
C VAL A 235 -3.15 1.05 -10.85
N PHE A 236 -2.20 1.44 -9.99
CA PHE A 236 -2.04 0.81 -8.69
C PHE A 236 -3.30 0.96 -7.82
N ALA A 237 -3.85 2.16 -7.70
CA ALA A 237 -5.04 2.44 -6.90
C ALA A 237 -6.26 1.64 -7.39
N GLU A 238 -6.56 1.69 -8.69
CA GLU A 238 -7.73 1.02 -9.26
C GLU A 238 -7.60 -0.51 -9.22
N THR A 239 -6.41 -1.05 -9.48
CA THR A 239 -6.21 -2.52 -9.45
C THR A 239 -6.25 -3.09 -8.03
N ASN A 240 -6.05 -2.24 -7.02
CA ASN A 240 -6.02 -2.57 -5.59
C ASN A 240 -7.22 -2.00 -4.80
N LYS A 241 -8.21 -1.36 -5.42
CA LYS A 241 -9.32 -0.64 -4.74
C LYS A 241 -10.01 -1.46 -3.63
N ASP A 242 -10.13 -2.77 -3.80
CA ASP A 242 -10.75 -3.73 -2.88
C ASP A 242 -9.85 -4.17 -1.70
N ASN A 243 -8.57 -3.80 -1.70
CA ASN A 243 -7.62 -4.10 -0.62
C ASN A 243 -7.12 -2.86 0.13
N LEU A 244 -7.47 -1.67 -0.36
CA LEU A 244 -7.16 -0.37 0.22
C LEU A 244 -8.32 0.12 1.08
N THR A 245 -8.02 0.72 2.21
CA THR A 245 -8.99 1.58 2.90
C THR A 245 -9.39 2.76 2.00
N GLN A 246 -10.56 3.35 2.25
CA GLN A 246 -10.99 4.54 1.52
C GLN A 246 -9.98 5.69 1.64
N GLN A 247 -9.34 5.84 2.80
CA GLN A 247 -8.31 6.86 3.02
C GLN A 247 -7.08 6.60 2.14
N GLU A 248 -6.57 5.36 2.10
CA GLU A 248 -5.42 5.01 1.26
C GLU A 248 -5.72 5.20 -0.23
N TYR A 249 -6.90 4.77 -0.69
CA TYR A 249 -7.35 5.00 -2.07
C TYR A 249 -7.42 6.50 -2.39
N ASN A 250 -8.07 7.30 -1.54
CA ASN A 250 -8.18 8.74 -1.73
C ASN A 250 -6.80 9.42 -1.76
N SER A 251 -5.87 9.02 -0.90
CA SER A 251 -4.50 9.55 -0.90
C SER A 251 -3.75 9.24 -2.19
N LEU A 252 -3.90 8.03 -2.75
CA LEU A 252 -3.29 7.66 -4.04
C LEU A 252 -3.88 8.46 -5.21
N ILE A 253 -5.21 8.62 -5.25
CA ILE A 253 -5.88 9.42 -6.28
C ILE A 253 -5.50 10.89 -6.17
N TYR A 254 -5.49 11.45 -4.95
CA TYR A 254 -5.03 12.82 -4.71
C TYR A 254 -3.57 13.02 -5.15
N ALA A 255 -2.66 12.11 -4.78
CA ALA A 255 -1.26 12.18 -5.20
C ALA A 255 -1.12 12.10 -6.73
N SER A 256 -1.88 11.23 -7.39
CA SER A 256 -1.95 11.20 -8.85
C SER A 256 -2.40 12.53 -9.42
N ASN A 257 -3.45 13.15 -8.88
CA ASN A 257 -3.97 14.43 -9.37
C ASN A 257 -3.00 15.59 -9.13
N VAL A 258 -2.22 15.56 -8.04
CA VAL A 258 -1.12 16.51 -7.81
C VAL A 258 -0.07 16.42 -8.92
N LEU A 259 0.26 15.20 -9.38
CA LEU A 259 1.22 14.98 -10.45
C LEU A 259 0.67 15.30 -11.85
N ALA A 260 -0.50 14.74 -12.20
CA ALA A 260 -1.20 14.99 -13.46
C ALA A 260 -2.72 14.79 -13.28
N ALA A 261 -3.48 15.88 -13.35
CA ALA A 261 -4.93 15.88 -13.20
C ALA A 261 -5.65 15.97 -14.55
N TYR A 262 -6.64 15.11 -14.79
CA TYR A 262 -7.52 15.16 -15.96
C TYR A 262 -8.98 15.13 -15.51
N ASP A 263 -9.85 15.90 -16.17
CA ASP A 263 -11.30 15.74 -15.97
C ASP A 263 -11.85 14.50 -16.69
N GLU A 264 -13.15 14.25 -16.49
CA GLU A 264 -13.87 13.14 -17.11
C GLU A 264 -13.85 13.18 -18.65
N GLN A 265 -13.65 14.37 -19.24
CA GLN A 265 -13.51 14.55 -20.68
C GLN A 265 -12.05 14.40 -21.16
N GLY A 266 -11.11 14.12 -20.25
CA GLY A 266 -9.68 13.97 -20.53
C GLY A 266 -8.93 15.29 -20.67
N ASN A 267 -9.53 16.42 -20.33
CA ASN A 267 -8.85 17.71 -20.38
C ASN A 267 -7.95 17.88 -19.16
N LEU A 268 -6.72 18.33 -19.42
CA LEU A 268 -5.71 18.57 -18.41
C LEU A 268 -6.14 19.71 -17.45
N LYS A 269 -5.92 19.52 -16.15
CA LYS A 269 -6.13 20.51 -15.09
C LYS A 269 -4.81 20.93 -14.44
N GLN A 270 -4.86 21.94 -13.59
CA GLN A 270 -3.70 22.45 -12.86
C GLN A 270 -3.07 21.33 -12.00
N SER A 271 -1.82 21.01 -12.30
CA SER A 271 -1.02 19.95 -11.68
C SER A 271 0.48 20.18 -11.93
N LEU A 272 1.35 19.36 -11.35
CA LEU A 272 2.80 19.41 -11.63
C LEU A 272 3.08 19.25 -13.14
N LYS A 273 2.35 18.38 -13.85
CA LYS A 273 2.46 18.24 -15.30
C LYS A 273 2.31 19.57 -16.05
N THR A 274 1.27 20.35 -15.73
CA THR A 274 1.06 21.65 -16.39
C THR A 274 2.19 22.63 -16.07
N ASP A 275 2.71 22.57 -14.85
CA ASP A 275 3.79 23.42 -14.38
C ASP A 275 5.14 23.08 -15.06
N SER A 276 5.47 21.80 -15.11
CA SER A 276 6.65 21.28 -15.79
C SER A 276 6.59 21.54 -17.30
N ASN A 277 5.41 21.49 -17.90
CA ASN A 277 5.25 21.83 -19.31
C ASN A 277 5.52 23.32 -19.56
N PHE A 278 5.05 24.21 -18.68
CA PHE A 278 5.37 25.64 -18.72
C PHE A 278 6.89 25.87 -18.57
N THR A 279 7.51 25.23 -17.58
CA THR A 279 8.95 25.32 -17.32
C THR A 279 9.77 24.85 -18.52
N ASN A 280 9.40 23.69 -19.10
CA ASN A 280 10.04 23.16 -20.29
C ASN A 280 9.86 24.11 -21.50
N TYR A 281 8.69 24.74 -21.65
CA TYR A 281 8.47 25.70 -22.71
C TYR A 281 9.38 26.93 -22.60
N ILE A 282 9.48 27.57 -21.43
CA ILE A 282 10.32 28.77 -21.28
C ILE A 282 11.82 28.45 -21.38
N THR A 283 12.27 27.31 -20.83
CA THR A 283 13.69 26.94 -20.82
C THR A 283 14.13 26.26 -22.11
N ARG A 284 13.44 25.22 -22.58
CA ARG A 284 13.80 24.41 -23.76
C ARG A 284 13.11 24.86 -25.05
N GLY A 285 11.93 25.45 -24.96
CA GLY A 285 11.17 25.90 -26.13
C GLY A 285 11.55 27.30 -26.62
N ILE A 286 11.97 28.19 -25.71
CA ILE A 286 12.35 29.58 -26.05
C ILE A 286 13.84 29.83 -25.87
N TYR A 287 14.39 29.57 -24.69
CA TYR A 287 15.75 29.99 -24.34
C TYR A 287 16.85 29.10 -24.93
N PHE A 288 16.76 27.78 -24.76
CA PHE A 288 17.78 26.83 -25.21
C PHE A 288 18.06 26.88 -26.73
N PRO A 289 17.05 27.03 -27.62
CA PRO A 289 17.29 27.16 -29.06
C PRO A 289 18.18 28.34 -29.42
N LEU A 290 18.11 29.46 -28.67
CA LEU A 290 18.92 30.66 -28.89
C LEU A 290 20.39 30.46 -28.54
N ILE A 291 20.65 29.62 -27.54
CA ILE A 291 22.01 29.22 -27.14
C ILE A 291 22.58 28.27 -28.19
N THR A 292 21.80 27.28 -28.64
CA THR A 292 22.30 26.24 -29.55
C THR A 292 22.38 26.68 -31.01
N SER A 293 21.63 27.70 -31.43
CA SER A 293 21.65 28.21 -32.82
C SER A 293 22.89 29.04 -33.14
N GLY A 294 23.74 29.35 -32.14
CA GLY A 294 24.88 30.25 -32.30
C GLY A 294 24.49 31.72 -32.47
N SER A 295 23.22 32.07 -32.28
CA SER A 295 22.71 33.44 -32.41
C SER A 295 23.18 34.35 -31.27
N ILE A 296 23.68 33.78 -30.18
CA ILE A 296 24.21 34.49 -29.01
C ILE A 296 25.58 33.90 -28.65
N SER A 297 26.58 34.75 -28.40
CA SER A 297 27.91 34.31 -27.98
C SER A 297 27.88 33.74 -26.57
N ILE A 298 28.46 32.54 -26.39
CA ILE A 298 28.54 31.80 -25.12
C ILE A 298 29.95 31.81 -24.51
N GLN A 299 30.81 32.73 -24.94
CA GLN A 299 32.25 32.70 -24.64
C GLN A 299 32.61 32.72 -23.15
N ASN A 300 31.70 33.09 -22.24
CA ASN A 300 31.93 33.14 -20.79
C ASN A 300 30.73 32.66 -19.96
N GLY A 301 30.12 31.54 -20.36
CA GLY A 301 28.94 30.99 -19.71
C GLY A 301 27.64 31.37 -20.41
N TRP A 302 26.52 31.03 -19.78
CA TRP A 302 25.20 31.22 -20.35
C TRP A 302 24.78 32.70 -20.32
N PRO A 303 24.09 33.21 -21.36
CA PRO A 303 23.71 34.62 -21.41
C PRO A 303 22.70 34.97 -20.30
N LEU A 304 22.84 36.15 -19.72
CA LEU A 304 21.85 36.68 -18.78
C LEU A 304 20.51 36.92 -19.50
N LEU A 305 19.40 36.72 -18.80
CA LEU A 305 18.07 37.10 -19.31
C LEU A 305 18.03 38.58 -19.73
N SER A 306 18.74 39.45 -19.00
CA SER A 306 18.89 40.87 -19.31
C SER A 306 19.73 41.17 -20.55
N GLY A 307 20.52 40.20 -21.03
CA GLY A 307 21.35 40.30 -22.23
C GLY A 307 20.72 39.68 -23.48
N LEU A 308 19.48 39.17 -23.39
CA LEU A 308 18.74 38.62 -24.52
C LEU A 308 18.17 39.73 -25.41
N PRO A 309 17.85 39.43 -26.69
CA PRO A 309 17.08 40.37 -27.53
C PRO A 309 15.81 40.84 -26.83
N THR A 310 15.52 42.15 -26.87
CA THR A 310 14.45 42.79 -26.08
C THR A 310 13.09 42.10 -26.22
N ASN A 311 12.74 41.64 -27.43
CA ASN A 311 11.49 40.91 -27.68
C ASN A 311 11.44 39.55 -26.95
N ILE A 312 12.56 38.82 -26.89
CA ILE A 312 12.66 37.54 -26.18
C ILE A 312 12.69 37.78 -24.67
N GLN A 313 13.51 38.73 -24.22
CA GLN A 313 13.59 39.13 -22.82
C GLN A 313 12.19 39.46 -22.28
N ASN A 314 11.49 40.39 -22.92
CA ASN A 314 10.14 40.79 -22.54
C ASN A 314 9.18 39.59 -22.54
N LYS A 315 9.26 38.73 -23.56
CA LYS A 315 8.43 37.52 -23.63
C LYS A 315 8.64 36.59 -22.43
N ILE A 316 9.88 36.30 -22.05
CA ILE A 316 10.18 35.42 -20.90
C ILE A 316 9.68 36.04 -19.59
N PHE A 317 10.01 37.31 -19.33
CA PHE A 317 9.59 37.98 -18.09
C PHE A 317 8.06 38.10 -17.99
N THR A 318 7.37 38.44 -19.08
CA THR A 318 5.91 38.47 -19.12
C THR A 318 5.33 37.07 -18.85
N LEU A 319 5.86 36.02 -19.47
CA LEU A 319 5.38 34.65 -19.23
C LEU A 319 5.54 34.21 -17.77
N ILE A 320 6.67 34.53 -17.13
CA ILE A 320 6.91 34.23 -15.70
C ILE A 320 5.94 35.03 -14.83
N ASN A 321 5.77 36.33 -15.09
CA ASN A 321 4.89 37.19 -14.32
C ASN A 321 3.41 36.81 -14.46
N ASP A 322 2.96 36.49 -15.68
CA ASP A 322 1.61 36.05 -15.96
C ASP A 322 1.33 34.70 -15.32
N ASN A 323 2.28 33.74 -15.42
CA ASN A 323 2.16 32.45 -14.74
C ASN A 323 2.04 32.65 -13.22
N THR A 324 2.93 33.43 -12.62
CA THR A 324 2.92 33.72 -11.18
C THR A 324 1.61 34.38 -10.74
N THR A 325 1.14 35.38 -11.49
CA THR A 325 -0.12 36.07 -11.22
C THR A 325 -1.30 35.12 -11.32
N ASN A 326 -1.37 34.33 -12.39
CA ASN A 326 -2.46 33.37 -12.60
C ASN A 326 -2.50 32.28 -11.53
N ILE A 327 -1.33 31.84 -11.02
CA ILE A 327 -1.25 30.85 -9.93
C ILE A 327 -1.82 31.42 -8.63
N LEU A 328 -1.50 32.67 -8.33
CA LEU A 328 -1.91 33.32 -7.08
C LEU A 328 -3.36 33.77 -7.12
N HIS A 329 -3.81 34.37 -8.22
CA HIS A 329 -5.13 35.00 -8.38
C HIS A 329 -6.16 34.15 -9.13
N GLY A 330 -5.74 33.03 -9.71
CA GLY A 330 -6.57 32.20 -10.57
C GLY A 330 -6.70 32.78 -11.98
N HIS A 331 -6.99 31.92 -12.96
CA HIS A 331 -7.27 32.34 -14.32
C HIS A 331 -8.16 31.31 -15.02
N PRO A 332 -9.29 31.71 -15.64
CA PRO A 332 -10.27 30.76 -16.19
C PRO A 332 -9.76 29.99 -17.42
N LYS A 333 -8.79 30.56 -18.15
CA LYS A 333 -8.38 30.06 -19.46
C LYS A 333 -6.87 30.21 -19.73
N VAL A 334 -6.05 29.36 -19.11
CA VAL A 334 -4.60 29.30 -19.37
C VAL A 334 -4.32 28.39 -20.56
N SER A 335 -3.55 28.87 -21.54
CA SER A 335 -3.26 28.13 -22.77
C SER A 335 -2.30 26.96 -22.53
N LEU A 336 -2.62 25.80 -23.10
CA LEU A 336 -1.74 24.63 -23.24
C LEU A 336 -1.15 24.51 -24.65
N GLY A 337 -1.42 25.49 -25.52
CA GLY A 337 -1.12 25.44 -26.95
C GLY A 337 -2.21 24.71 -27.76
N LYS A 338 -2.16 24.85 -29.10
CA LYS A 338 -3.09 24.21 -30.07
C LYS A 338 -4.58 24.37 -29.71
N ASN A 339 -4.98 25.56 -29.22
CA ASN A 339 -6.34 25.87 -28.77
C ASN A 339 -6.86 25.07 -27.56
N ASN A 340 -5.98 24.40 -26.81
CA ASN A 340 -6.33 23.75 -25.56
C ASN A 340 -6.09 24.69 -24.37
N TYR A 341 -6.97 24.62 -23.36
CA TYR A 341 -6.92 25.50 -22.20
C TYR A 341 -7.29 24.75 -20.92
N TYR A 342 -6.82 25.26 -19.78
CA TYR A 342 -7.25 24.81 -18.46
C TYR A 342 -7.53 25.99 -17.53
N LYS A 343 -8.32 25.75 -16.48
CA LYS A 343 -8.54 26.69 -15.39
C LYS A 343 -7.40 26.56 -14.38
N MET A 344 -6.76 27.68 -14.06
CA MET A 344 -5.85 27.80 -12.94
C MET A 344 -6.63 28.28 -11.73
N LEU A 345 -6.57 27.53 -10.64
CA LEU A 345 -7.31 27.76 -9.40
C LEU A 345 -6.63 28.86 -8.59
N ARG A 346 -7.43 29.78 -8.05
CA ARG A 346 -6.96 30.86 -7.18
C ARG A 346 -6.45 30.32 -5.84
N PHE A 347 -5.18 30.56 -5.56
CA PHE A 347 -4.53 30.21 -4.30
C PHE A 347 -4.76 31.25 -3.19
N LEU A 348 -4.63 32.54 -3.50
CA LEU A 348 -4.82 33.59 -2.49
C LEU A 348 -6.30 33.73 -2.10
N PRO A 349 -6.60 34.08 -0.85
CA PRO A 349 -7.98 34.33 -0.44
C PRO A 349 -8.54 35.57 -1.15
N ASP A 350 -9.83 35.55 -1.48
CA ASP A 350 -10.55 36.77 -1.87
C ASP A 350 -10.89 37.65 -0.65
N ALA A 351 -11.62 38.74 -0.92
CA ALA A 351 -12.11 39.66 0.11
C ALA A 351 -13.01 39.00 1.17
N HIS A 352 -13.55 37.80 0.91
CA HIS A 352 -14.36 37.02 1.85
C HIS A 352 -13.54 35.91 2.56
N GLY A 353 -12.24 35.82 2.30
CA GLY A 353 -11.37 34.82 2.91
C GLY A 353 -11.35 33.47 2.18
N HIS A 354 -12.02 33.35 1.02
CA HIS A 354 -12.14 32.08 0.29
C HIS A 354 -11.08 31.89 -0.80
N SER A 355 -10.55 30.67 -0.90
CA SER A 355 -9.69 30.19 -1.99
C SER A 355 -10.29 29.02 -2.75
N GLU A 356 -9.84 28.86 -3.99
CA GLU A 356 -10.15 27.68 -4.80
C GLU A 356 -9.16 26.53 -4.55
N THR A 357 -7.94 26.83 -4.10
CA THR A 357 -6.94 25.85 -3.68
C THR A 357 -6.11 26.35 -2.50
N ASP A 358 -5.65 25.44 -1.65
CA ASP A 358 -4.80 25.71 -0.49
C ASP A 358 -3.37 25.16 -0.67
N GLU A 359 -3.10 24.59 -1.86
CA GLU A 359 -1.80 24.04 -2.23
C GLU A 359 -1.46 24.38 -3.69
N ILE A 360 -0.24 24.87 -3.89
CA ILE A 360 0.38 24.96 -5.22
C ILE A 360 1.57 24.01 -5.28
N VAL A 361 1.78 23.38 -6.43
CA VAL A 361 2.90 22.49 -6.72
C VAL A 361 3.64 22.98 -7.96
N PHE A 362 4.97 22.96 -7.90
CA PHE A 362 5.85 23.47 -8.94
C PHE A 362 7.04 22.54 -9.20
N GLN A 363 7.55 22.59 -10.42
CA GLN A 363 8.91 22.21 -10.71
C GLN A 363 9.85 23.38 -10.37
N ALA A 364 10.78 23.12 -9.45
CA ALA A 364 11.86 24.03 -9.06
C ALA A 364 13.20 23.27 -9.10
N GLY A 365 14.20 23.73 -8.36
CA GLY A 365 15.54 23.11 -8.32
C GLY A 365 16.67 24.14 -8.19
N GLY A 366 16.35 25.42 -8.32
CA GLY A 366 17.31 26.50 -8.09
C GLY A 366 18.50 26.52 -9.05
N MET A 367 18.50 25.73 -10.12
CA MET A 367 19.51 25.76 -11.19
C MET A 367 18.97 25.08 -12.45
N PHE A 368 19.58 25.38 -13.60
CA PHE A 368 19.32 24.68 -14.84
C PHE A 368 19.70 23.18 -14.77
N HIS A 369 18.98 22.34 -15.51
CA HIS A 369 19.14 20.87 -15.56
C HIS A 369 18.90 20.10 -14.25
N HIS A 370 18.53 20.77 -13.16
CA HIS A 370 18.12 20.13 -11.92
C HIS A 370 16.62 20.32 -11.67
N SER A 371 16.00 19.33 -11.01
CA SER A 371 14.57 19.31 -10.72
C SER A 371 14.33 18.88 -9.26
N ALA A 372 13.67 19.77 -8.52
CA ALA A 372 13.13 19.53 -7.19
C ALA A 372 11.63 19.86 -7.20
N MET A 373 10.84 19.18 -6.36
CA MET A 373 9.42 19.51 -6.24
C MET A 373 9.23 20.53 -5.13
N PHE A 374 8.57 21.62 -5.46
CA PHE A 374 8.31 22.70 -4.55
C PHE A 374 6.80 22.83 -4.36
N ARG A 375 6.34 22.86 -3.11
CA ARG A 375 4.95 23.16 -2.78
C ARG A 375 4.86 24.36 -1.87
N VAL A 376 3.83 25.18 -2.10
CA VAL A 376 3.40 26.20 -1.15
C VAL A 376 2.04 25.79 -0.61
N ILE A 377 1.96 25.64 0.70
CA ILE A 377 0.75 25.28 1.43
C ILE A 377 0.35 26.47 2.28
N LYS A 378 -0.95 26.77 2.31
CA LYS A 378 -1.49 27.76 3.25
C LYS A 378 -2.42 27.10 4.25
N VAL A 379 -2.36 27.55 5.50
CA VAL A 379 -3.14 26.98 6.61
C VAL A 379 -3.94 28.10 7.27
N GLY A 380 -5.26 27.92 7.34
CA GLY A 380 -6.16 28.88 7.96
C GLY A 380 -5.97 28.94 9.48
N VAL A 381 -5.92 30.14 10.02
CA VAL A 381 -5.84 30.41 11.46
C VAL A 381 -7.02 31.28 11.87
N LEU A 382 -7.69 30.87 12.95
CA LEU A 382 -8.81 31.59 13.56
C LEU A 382 -8.32 32.77 14.42
N ALA A 383 -9.22 33.70 14.74
CA ALA A 383 -8.87 34.89 15.52
C ALA A 383 -8.31 34.58 16.92
N ASN A 384 -8.66 33.42 17.49
CA ASN A 384 -8.14 32.93 18.76
C ASN A 384 -6.76 32.23 18.66
N GLY A 385 -6.17 32.18 17.46
CA GLY A 385 -4.86 31.57 17.19
C GLY A 385 -4.89 30.06 16.93
N GLN A 386 -6.05 29.41 16.99
CA GLN A 386 -6.18 28.00 16.64
C GLN A 386 -6.18 27.82 15.12
N GLN A 387 -5.61 26.71 14.64
CA GLN A 387 -5.74 26.31 13.24
C GLN A 387 -7.19 25.93 12.95
N VAL A 388 -7.63 26.17 11.71
CA VAL A 388 -8.95 25.74 11.23
C VAL A 388 -9.04 24.23 11.27
N THR A 389 -10.08 23.71 11.92
CA THR A 389 -10.34 22.27 12.07
C THR A 389 -11.52 21.78 11.24
N ASP A 390 -12.26 22.70 10.61
CA ASP A 390 -13.40 22.41 9.74
C ASP A 390 -13.30 23.29 8.48
N PRO A 391 -13.39 22.72 7.26
CA PRO A 391 -13.27 23.47 6.01
C PRO A 391 -14.35 24.55 5.79
N THR A 392 -15.43 24.56 6.59
CA THR A 392 -16.48 25.60 6.56
C THR A 392 -16.11 26.84 7.39
N GLN A 393 -15.10 26.76 8.24
CA GLN A 393 -14.66 27.90 9.06
C GLN A 393 -13.93 28.92 8.21
N ILE A 394 -14.30 30.19 8.37
CA ILE A 394 -13.63 31.31 7.70
C ILE A 394 -12.35 31.65 8.47
N PRO A 395 -11.17 31.57 7.86
CA PRO A 395 -9.92 31.93 8.54
C PRO A 395 -9.84 33.44 8.80
N HIS A 396 -9.25 33.82 9.94
CA HIS A 396 -8.87 35.21 10.21
C HIS A 396 -7.71 35.64 9.29
N HIS A 397 -6.75 34.75 9.14
CA HIS A 397 -5.64 34.88 8.20
C HIS A 397 -5.13 33.47 7.84
N TYR A 398 -4.13 33.43 6.96
CA TYR A 398 -3.46 32.20 6.56
C TYR A 398 -1.99 32.28 6.92
N GLU A 399 -1.44 31.21 7.47
CA GLU A 399 0.01 31.00 7.54
C GLU A 399 0.47 30.23 6.31
N TYR A 400 1.69 30.47 5.86
CA TYR A 400 2.22 29.91 4.61
C TYR A 400 3.46 29.09 4.87
N TYR A 401 3.55 27.96 4.19
CA TYR A 401 4.60 26.99 4.36
C TYR A 401 5.17 26.60 2.99
N LYS A 402 6.49 26.51 2.89
CA LYS A 402 7.19 25.93 1.75
C LYS A 402 7.56 24.50 2.10
N VAL A 403 7.24 23.58 1.21
CA VAL A 403 7.67 22.17 1.28
C VAL A 403 8.52 21.88 0.07
N GLU A 404 9.77 21.48 0.29
CA GLU A 404 10.70 21.08 -0.76
C GLU A 404 10.89 19.57 -0.71
N SER A 405 10.76 18.90 -1.86
CA SER A 405 11.07 17.49 -2.05
C SER A 405 12.26 17.33 -2.98
N ASN A 406 13.43 17.02 -2.42
CA ASN A 406 14.68 16.92 -3.16
C ASN A 406 15.61 15.87 -2.54
N LEU A 407 16.04 14.88 -3.35
CA LEU A 407 17.02 13.86 -2.97
C LEU A 407 18.35 14.01 -3.70
N GLY A 408 18.43 14.95 -4.65
CA GLY A 408 19.59 15.16 -5.51
C GLY A 408 20.46 16.33 -5.08
N ALA A 409 21.01 17.04 -6.06
CA ALA A 409 21.88 18.19 -5.83
C ALA A 409 21.16 19.29 -5.02
N GLY A 410 21.84 19.83 -4.00
CA GLY A 410 21.28 20.89 -3.17
C GLY A 410 20.19 20.43 -2.18
N CYS A 411 20.08 19.12 -1.91
CA CYS A 411 19.23 18.61 -0.83
C CYS A 411 19.68 19.12 0.55
N HIS A 412 18.74 19.10 1.50
CA HIS A 412 18.94 19.62 2.85
C HIS A 412 19.56 18.56 3.77
N ASP A 413 20.51 18.99 4.60
CA ASP A 413 21.19 18.16 5.62
C ASP A 413 21.69 16.78 5.11
N PRO A 414 22.55 16.73 4.08
CA PRO A 414 23.06 15.46 3.57
C PRO A 414 24.04 14.79 4.54
N ASP A 415 23.80 13.51 4.84
CA ASP A 415 24.74 12.62 5.52
C ASP A 415 25.32 11.60 4.53
N PHE A 416 26.56 11.84 4.11
CA PHE A 416 27.27 10.99 3.16
C PHE A 416 27.70 9.62 3.71
N ARG A 417 27.68 9.43 5.04
CA ARG A 417 28.02 8.13 5.67
C ARG A 417 26.86 7.17 5.55
N THR A 418 25.66 7.64 5.90
CA THR A 418 24.42 6.86 5.83
C THR A 418 23.74 6.96 4.47
N LYS A 419 24.20 7.88 3.62
CA LYS A 419 23.63 8.18 2.30
C LYS A 419 22.18 8.64 2.40
N THR A 420 21.90 9.54 3.35
CA THR A 420 20.56 10.08 3.62
C THR A 420 20.56 11.61 3.61
N CYS A 421 19.39 12.21 3.42
CA CYS A 421 19.17 13.66 3.56
C CYS A 421 17.73 13.93 4.00
N LYS A 422 17.41 15.19 4.33
CA LYS A 422 16.01 15.64 4.50
C LYS A 422 15.37 15.76 3.12
N GLY A 423 14.86 14.63 2.63
CA GLY A 423 14.17 14.57 1.36
C GLY A 423 12.93 15.46 1.33
N THR A 424 12.16 15.53 2.43
CA THR A 424 11.06 16.48 2.61
C THR A 424 11.49 17.50 3.63
N TYR A 425 11.61 18.76 3.22
CA TYR A 425 12.03 19.86 4.08
C TYR A 425 10.95 20.95 4.14
N ILE A 426 10.49 21.27 5.34
CA ILE A 426 9.41 22.23 5.57
C ILE A 426 9.97 23.50 6.19
N THR A 427 9.56 24.63 5.63
CA THR A 427 9.80 25.95 6.19
C THR A 427 8.52 26.75 6.33
N LYS A 428 8.43 27.59 7.36
CA LYS A 428 7.38 28.59 7.53
C LYS A 428 7.83 29.89 6.87
N LEU A 429 7.02 30.39 5.94
CA LEU A 429 7.29 31.62 5.21
C LEU A 429 6.96 32.85 6.07
N GLU A 430 7.72 33.91 5.89
CA GLU A 430 7.55 35.20 6.59
C GLU A 430 7.32 36.31 5.55
N PRO A 431 6.50 37.33 5.84
CA PRO A 431 6.26 38.41 4.90
C PRO A 431 7.50 39.32 4.75
N PHE A 432 7.77 39.75 3.52
CA PHE A 432 8.82 40.68 3.15
C PHE A 432 8.23 41.91 2.44
N VAL A 433 8.98 43.01 2.45
CA VAL A 433 8.69 44.23 1.70
C VAL A 433 9.98 44.82 1.12
N LEU A 434 9.84 45.75 0.18
CA LEU A 434 10.96 46.56 -0.28
C LEU A 434 11.16 47.78 0.63
N ASN A 435 12.37 47.97 1.14
CA ASN A 435 12.73 49.21 1.82
C ASN A 435 12.92 50.37 0.82
N GLY A 436 13.18 51.59 1.31
CA GLY A 436 13.40 52.77 0.46
C GLY A 436 14.58 52.65 -0.52
N SER A 437 15.50 51.71 -0.28
CA SER A 437 16.62 51.37 -1.16
C SER A 437 16.33 50.18 -2.09
N LYS A 438 15.06 49.73 -2.18
CA LYS A 438 14.61 48.57 -2.95
C LYS A 438 15.27 47.24 -2.54
N GLN A 439 15.67 47.10 -1.29
CA GLN A 439 16.15 45.84 -0.73
C GLN A 439 15.01 45.10 -0.04
N LEU A 440 15.01 43.77 -0.19
CA LEU A 440 14.07 42.89 0.51
C LEU A 440 14.40 42.86 2.01
N VAL A 441 13.43 43.23 2.84
CA VAL A 441 13.54 43.17 4.30
C VAL A 441 12.30 42.50 4.90
N PRO A 442 12.44 41.76 6.03
CA PRO A 442 11.29 41.18 6.71
C PRO A 442 10.30 42.25 7.17
N SER A 443 9.00 41.97 7.03
CA SER A 443 7.94 42.81 7.57
C SER A 443 7.65 42.44 9.03
N ALA A 444 7.37 43.46 9.84
CA ALA A 444 6.94 43.30 11.23
C ALA A 444 5.40 43.31 11.40
N THR A 445 4.63 43.19 10.32
CA THR A 445 3.16 43.19 10.39
C THR A 445 2.64 42.00 11.19
N ASN A 446 1.99 42.26 12.32
CA ASN A 446 1.34 41.22 13.12
C ASN A 446 0.00 40.82 12.47
N PRO A 447 -0.16 39.54 12.03
CA PRO A 447 -1.35 39.09 11.33
C PRO A 447 -2.63 39.14 12.16
N PHE A 448 -2.55 39.09 13.51
CA PHE A 448 -3.72 39.20 14.38
C PHE A 448 -4.26 40.62 14.48
N THR A 449 -3.39 41.62 14.36
CA THR A 449 -3.80 43.04 14.41
C THR A 449 -4.10 43.62 13.04
N ASN A 450 -3.45 43.12 11.98
CA ASN A 450 -3.64 43.61 10.62
C ASN A 450 -3.55 42.48 9.59
N PRO A 451 -4.56 41.60 9.53
CA PRO A 451 -4.55 40.42 8.66
C PRO A 451 -4.48 40.80 7.18
N GLN A 452 -5.18 41.85 6.74
CA GLN A 452 -5.20 42.28 5.34
C GLN A 452 -3.81 42.73 4.86
N LYS A 453 -3.12 43.57 5.66
CA LYS A 453 -1.77 44.01 5.32
C LYS A 453 -0.78 42.83 5.31
N TYR A 454 -0.88 41.93 6.27
CA TYR A 454 -0.06 40.72 6.31
C TYR A 454 -0.25 39.88 5.04
N GLN A 455 -1.49 39.70 4.57
CA GLN A 455 -1.77 38.95 3.35
C GLN A 455 -1.19 39.62 2.10
N ALA A 456 -1.30 40.95 1.99
CA ALA A 456 -0.72 41.70 0.88
C ALA A 456 0.81 41.61 0.83
N GLU A 457 1.48 41.68 1.99
CA GLU A 457 2.93 41.53 2.09
C GLU A 457 3.37 40.08 1.83
N MET A 458 2.56 39.11 2.21
CA MET A 458 2.80 37.70 1.88
C MET A 458 2.62 37.43 0.39
N GLU A 459 1.62 38.03 -0.27
CA GLU A 459 1.49 37.95 -1.72
C GLU A 459 2.76 38.46 -2.41
N PHE A 460 3.29 39.61 -1.99
CA PHE A 460 4.56 40.13 -2.52
C PHE A 460 5.70 39.12 -2.32
N THR A 461 5.81 38.54 -1.13
CA THR A 461 6.82 37.51 -0.80
C THR A 461 6.73 36.30 -1.73
N LEU A 462 5.52 35.78 -1.94
CA LEU A 462 5.26 34.63 -2.80
C LEU A 462 5.60 34.94 -4.27
N ARG A 463 5.26 36.14 -4.75
CA ARG A 463 5.59 36.59 -6.11
C ARG A 463 7.10 36.62 -6.35
N GLU A 464 7.85 37.19 -5.42
CA GLU A 464 9.31 37.28 -5.51
C GLU A 464 9.95 35.89 -5.39
N LEU A 465 9.48 35.03 -4.49
CA LEU A 465 9.98 33.66 -4.33
C LEU A 465 9.76 32.83 -5.59
N ILE A 466 8.54 32.80 -6.13
CA ILE A 466 8.22 32.05 -7.35
C ILE A 466 9.03 32.60 -8.54
N SER A 467 9.13 33.93 -8.67
CA SER A 467 9.89 34.57 -9.74
C SER A 467 11.38 34.24 -9.67
N ALA A 468 11.98 34.24 -8.47
CA ALA A 468 13.37 33.86 -8.27
C ALA A 468 13.62 32.38 -8.62
N GLU A 469 12.75 31.47 -8.17
CA GLU A 469 12.83 30.04 -8.52
C GLU A 469 12.77 29.84 -10.04
N ARG A 470 11.87 30.53 -10.75
CA ARG A 470 11.76 30.43 -12.22
C ARG A 470 12.97 30.98 -12.95
N GLN A 471 13.51 32.10 -12.50
CA GLN A 471 14.69 32.72 -13.12
C GLN A 471 15.96 31.90 -12.89
N LEU A 472 16.09 31.23 -11.74
CA LEU A 472 17.21 30.33 -11.46
C LEU A 472 17.30 29.16 -12.44
N LEU A 473 16.18 28.75 -13.05
CA LEU A 473 16.15 27.68 -14.05
C LEU A 473 16.91 28.05 -15.34
N PHE A 474 17.35 29.30 -15.53
CA PHE A 474 18.13 29.71 -16.71
C PHE A 474 19.64 29.72 -16.46
N TYR A 475 20.10 29.41 -15.25
CA TYR A 475 21.50 29.57 -14.84
C TYR A 475 22.03 28.33 -14.14
N ARG A 476 23.32 28.02 -14.34
CA ARG A 476 23.99 26.89 -13.70
C ARG A 476 24.68 27.33 -12.40
N GLN A 477 24.68 26.45 -11.41
CA GLN A 477 25.35 26.70 -10.13
C GLN A 477 26.87 26.87 -10.34
N PRO A 478 27.52 27.83 -9.68
CA PRO A 478 28.97 28.00 -9.75
C PRO A 478 29.71 26.89 -8.99
N GLN A 479 30.71 26.26 -9.63
CA GLN A 479 31.58 25.25 -9.00
C GLN A 479 33.03 25.38 -9.48
N LEU A 480 34.00 25.02 -8.63
CA LEU A 480 35.43 24.95 -9.00
C LEU A 480 35.74 23.55 -9.57
N GLY A 481 36.09 23.43 -10.86
CA GLY A 481 36.51 22.16 -11.47
C GLY A 481 36.14 22.00 -12.96
N GLN A 482 36.48 20.85 -13.55
CA GLN A 482 36.27 20.51 -14.98
C GLN A 482 34.80 20.22 -15.38
N ASN A 483 33.81 20.64 -14.60
CA ASN A 483 32.39 20.35 -14.86
C ASN A 483 31.75 21.39 -15.81
N GLY A 484 32.39 21.64 -16.94
CA GLY A 484 32.13 22.78 -17.85
C GLY A 484 30.71 22.87 -18.46
N GLU A 485 29.93 21.78 -18.44
CA GLU A 485 28.55 21.78 -18.96
C GLU A 485 27.47 21.94 -17.87
N SER A 486 27.67 21.37 -16.68
CA SER A 486 26.67 21.36 -15.60
C SER A 486 26.86 22.45 -14.54
N SER A 487 27.96 23.21 -14.63
CA SER A 487 28.27 24.29 -13.69
C SER A 487 28.74 25.55 -14.41
N SER A 488 28.54 26.70 -13.78
CA SER A 488 29.09 27.97 -14.25
C SER A 488 30.48 28.21 -13.65
N VAL A 489 31.34 28.93 -14.37
CA VAL A 489 32.67 29.29 -13.85
C VAL A 489 32.49 30.40 -12.79
N PRO A 490 33.04 30.24 -11.57
CA PRO A 490 32.91 31.26 -10.52
C PRO A 490 33.38 32.65 -10.98
N GLY A 491 32.64 33.70 -10.61
CA GLY A 491 32.94 35.09 -10.96
C GLY A 491 32.45 35.55 -12.34
N THR A 492 31.94 34.65 -13.19
CA THR A 492 31.27 35.02 -14.45
C THR A 492 29.95 35.75 -14.19
N PRO A 493 29.41 36.51 -15.18
CA PRO A 493 28.09 37.12 -15.06
C PRO A 493 26.99 36.10 -14.72
N GLU A 494 27.00 34.92 -15.35
CA GLU A 494 26.08 33.80 -15.04
C GLU A 494 26.17 33.41 -13.56
N ALA A 495 27.38 33.19 -13.05
CA ALA A 495 27.61 32.79 -11.67
C ALA A 495 27.14 33.86 -10.67
N ASN A 496 27.44 35.13 -10.93
CA ASN A 496 27.05 36.23 -10.04
C ASN A 496 25.53 36.41 -10.00
N GLU A 497 24.85 36.26 -11.14
CA GLU A 497 23.40 36.34 -11.20
C GLU A 497 22.73 35.15 -10.51
N TRP A 498 23.26 33.94 -10.69
CA TRP A 498 22.81 32.76 -9.94
C TRP A 498 22.96 32.98 -8.44
N ILE A 499 24.11 33.48 -7.96
CA ILE A 499 24.34 33.78 -6.53
C ILE A 499 23.33 34.81 -6.03
N ARG A 500 23.12 35.90 -6.77
CA ARG A 500 22.16 36.94 -6.40
C ARG A 500 20.74 36.37 -6.25
N LEU A 501 20.27 35.62 -7.24
CA LEU A 501 18.94 35.01 -7.23
C LEU A 501 18.81 33.92 -6.15
N ASN A 502 19.83 33.11 -5.95
CA ASN A 502 19.81 32.07 -4.92
C ASN A 502 19.81 32.68 -3.52
N ASN A 503 20.50 33.81 -3.30
CA ASN A 503 20.41 34.56 -2.03
C ASN A 503 18.98 35.09 -1.78
N VAL A 504 18.33 35.62 -2.82
CA VAL A 504 16.91 36.02 -2.73
C VAL A 504 16.02 34.81 -2.41
N LYS A 505 16.20 33.69 -3.11
CA LYS A 505 15.47 32.44 -2.87
C LYS A 505 15.63 31.96 -1.43
N GLN A 506 16.86 31.90 -0.91
CA GLN A 506 17.14 31.44 0.46
C GLN A 506 16.51 32.37 1.49
N LEU A 507 16.62 33.69 1.29
CA LEU A 507 16.01 34.69 2.18
C LEU A 507 14.49 34.53 2.25
N LEU A 508 13.83 34.35 1.10
CA LEU A 508 12.37 34.23 1.00
C LEU A 508 11.84 32.82 1.30
N SER A 509 12.72 31.81 1.42
CA SER A 509 12.31 30.43 1.70
C SER A 509 11.88 30.21 3.15
N GLY A 510 11.96 31.23 4.01
CA GLY A 510 11.45 31.16 5.38
C GLY A 510 12.36 30.38 6.34
N LYS A 511 11.81 29.99 7.48
CA LYS A 511 12.55 29.33 8.59
C LYS A 511 12.13 27.88 8.74
N TYR A 512 13.07 27.02 9.12
CA TYR A 512 12.81 25.59 9.36
C TYR A 512 11.62 25.39 10.31
N TYR A 513 10.67 24.55 9.89
CA TYR A 513 9.50 24.19 10.68
C TYR A 513 9.57 22.70 11.03
N PRO A 514 9.84 22.33 12.31
CA PRO A 514 10.11 20.94 12.68
C PRO A 514 8.86 20.07 12.83
N TYR A 515 7.69 20.67 13.02
CA TYR A 515 6.47 19.96 13.39
C TYR A 515 5.68 19.47 12.15
N PRO A 516 4.82 18.45 12.30
CA PRO A 516 3.83 18.12 11.27
C PRO A 516 2.88 19.30 11.00
N LEU A 517 2.51 19.48 9.74
CA LEU A 517 1.56 20.47 9.27
C LEU A 517 0.29 19.75 8.82
N ASN A 518 -0.83 20.05 9.47
CA ASN A 518 -2.15 19.54 9.11
C ASN A 518 -2.92 20.63 8.37
N TYR A 519 -3.56 20.27 7.27
CA TYR A 519 -4.34 21.20 6.46
C TYR A 519 -5.42 20.48 5.65
N PHE A 520 -6.39 21.25 5.17
CA PHE A 520 -7.37 20.80 4.19
C PHE A 520 -6.91 21.19 2.80
N THR A 521 -7.13 20.30 1.84
CA THR A 521 -6.88 20.57 0.43
C THR A 521 -8.05 20.08 -0.41
N LYS A 522 -8.40 20.85 -1.43
CA LYS A 522 -9.46 20.49 -2.38
C LYS A 522 -8.86 19.63 -3.50
N ASP A 523 -9.67 18.72 -4.05
CA ASP A 523 -9.27 17.98 -5.24
C ASP A 523 -9.10 18.90 -6.45
N ARG A 524 -8.08 18.60 -7.27
CA ARG A 524 -7.71 19.41 -8.44
C ARG A 524 -8.66 19.21 -9.63
N VAL A 525 -9.44 18.14 -9.62
CA VAL A 525 -10.45 17.81 -10.64
C VAL A 525 -11.85 18.18 -10.15
N ASP A 526 -12.19 17.78 -8.92
CA ASP A 526 -13.49 18.02 -8.29
C ASP A 526 -13.36 18.79 -6.95
N PRO A 527 -13.43 20.13 -6.97
CA PRO A 527 -13.24 20.94 -5.77
C PRO A 527 -14.24 20.71 -4.62
N THR A 528 -15.31 19.94 -4.85
CA THR A 528 -16.25 19.53 -3.79
C THR A 528 -15.65 18.46 -2.87
N LYS A 529 -14.66 17.71 -3.36
CA LYS A 529 -13.91 16.73 -2.57
C LYS A 529 -12.81 17.44 -1.79
N ILE A 530 -12.87 17.32 -0.47
CA ILE A 530 -11.90 17.89 0.45
C ILE A 530 -11.15 16.76 1.14
N TYR A 531 -9.82 16.81 1.06
CA TYR A 531 -8.93 15.88 1.74
C TYR A 531 -8.35 16.52 2.99
N THR A 532 -8.18 15.71 4.03
CA THR A 532 -7.34 16.06 5.17
C THR A 532 -5.93 15.58 4.88
N THR A 533 -4.96 16.47 4.96
CA THR A 533 -3.57 16.17 4.60
C THR A 533 -2.63 16.53 5.73
N THR A 534 -1.65 15.67 5.96
CA THR A 534 -0.54 15.90 6.89
C THR A 534 0.75 15.85 6.10
N VAL A 535 1.61 16.85 6.28
CA VAL A 535 2.98 16.84 5.76
C VAL A 535 3.96 17.05 6.91
N MET A 536 5.06 16.30 6.90
CA MET A 536 6.10 16.40 7.92
C MET A 536 7.48 16.29 7.26
N ASN A 537 8.52 16.76 7.95
CA ASN A 537 9.89 16.52 7.50
C ASN A 537 10.18 15.02 7.46
N GLN A 538 10.79 14.56 6.38
CA GLN A 538 11.06 13.14 6.16
C GLN A 538 12.46 12.97 5.61
N LEU A 539 13.18 11.98 6.14
CA LEU A 539 14.44 11.54 5.55
C LEU A 539 14.16 10.79 4.24
N GLY A 540 15.14 10.84 3.35
CA GLY A 540 15.17 10.02 2.14
C GLY A 540 16.60 9.60 1.83
N TYR A 541 16.75 8.57 0.99
CA TYR A 541 18.06 8.16 0.51
C TYR A 541 18.58 9.16 -0.51
N LEU A 542 19.82 9.59 -0.33
CA LEU A 542 20.52 10.44 -1.29
C LEU A 542 20.53 9.73 -2.65
N GLN A 543 20.14 10.49 -3.67
CA GLN A 543 20.32 10.08 -5.04
C GLN A 543 21.83 10.04 -5.34
N GLU A 544 22.34 8.90 -5.78
CA GLU A 544 23.76 8.74 -6.10
C GLU A 544 24.02 8.89 -7.59
N GLU A 545 23.11 8.38 -8.43
CA GLU A 545 23.17 8.46 -9.89
C GLU A 545 21.75 8.73 -10.42
N GLY A 546 21.44 8.63 -11.70
CA GLY A 546 20.04 8.68 -12.12
C GLY A 546 19.43 10.06 -12.44
N SER A 547 18.11 10.08 -12.69
CA SER A 547 17.35 11.30 -12.99
C SER A 547 16.81 11.98 -11.72
N CYS A 548 17.25 13.21 -11.43
CA CYS A 548 16.73 13.96 -10.27
C CYS A 548 15.21 14.16 -10.34
N THR A 549 14.65 14.25 -11.54
CA THR A 549 13.21 14.41 -11.78
C THR A 549 12.36 13.31 -11.16
N ILE A 550 12.67 12.03 -11.43
CA ILE A 550 11.83 10.93 -10.95
C ILE A 550 11.95 10.74 -9.44
N PHE A 551 13.14 11.01 -8.86
CA PHE A 551 13.38 10.87 -7.42
C PHE A 551 12.72 11.99 -6.64
N SER A 552 12.76 13.22 -7.14
CA SER A 552 12.01 14.34 -6.57
C SER A 552 10.50 14.10 -6.65
N ILE A 553 9.99 13.51 -7.75
CA ILE A 553 8.57 13.09 -7.87
C ILE A 553 8.24 11.96 -6.88
N LYS A 554 9.06 10.91 -6.82
CA LYS A 554 8.89 9.81 -5.87
C LYS A 554 8.83 10.34 -4.44
N HIS A 555 9.74 11.24 -4.08
CA HIS A 555 9.79 11.80 -2.73
C HIS A 555 8.63 12.77 -2.44
N LEU A 556 8.17 13.53 -3.44
CA LEU A 556 6.91 14.28 -3.33
C LEU A 556 5.74 13.33 -3.00
N VAL A 557 5.65 12.21 -3.70
CA VAL A 557 4.61 11.19 -3.46
C VAL A 557 4.74 10.59 -2.07
N HIS A 558 5.96 10.29 -1.59
CA HIS A 558 6.18 9.85 -0.20
C HIS A 558 5.60 10.84 0.82
N GLY A 559 5.79 12.14 0.58
CA GLY A 559 5.23 13.21 1.41
C GLY A 559 3.71 13.41 1.29
N LEU A 560 3.04 12.77 0.32
CA LEU A 560 1.58 12.84 0.10
C LEU A 560 0.86 11.59 0.62
N ILE A 561 1.42 10.39 0.40
CA ILE A 561 0.77 9.11 0.73
C ILE A 561 1.42 8.37 1.91
N GLY A 562 2.55 8.87 2.42
CA GLY A 562 3.31 8.24 3.51
C GLY A 562 4.23 7.11 3.05
N HIS A 563 5.19 6.74 3.89
CA HIS A 563 6.25 5.77 3.56
C HIS A 563 5.73 4.38 3.19
N GLU A 564 4.66 3.92 3.85
CA GLU A 564 4.17 2.56 3.68
C GLU A 564 3.48 2.36 2.32
N LEU A 565 2.47 3.16 1.99
CA LEU A 565 1.85 3.11 0.65
C LEU A 565 2.87 3.40 -0.45
N ALA A 566 3.81 4.32 -0.19
CA ALA A 566 4.87 4.61 -1.14
C ALA A 566 5.83 3.44 -1.36
N ALA A 567 6.10 2.61 -0.35
CA ALA A 567 6.87 1.37 -0.53
C ALA A 567 6.11 0.36 -1.41
N LEU A 568 4.80 0.22 -1.22
CA LEU A 568 3.96 -0.65 -2.07
C LEU A 568 3.92 -0.17 -3.53
N HIS A 569 3.75 1.14 -3.74
CA HIS A 569 3.75 1.73 -5.08
C HIS A 569 5.14 1.70 -5.72
N SER A 570 6.20 1.98 -4.96
CA SER A 570 7.59 1.92 -5.45
C SER A 570 7.94 0.52 -5.94
N GLU A 571 7.58 -0.52 -5.17
CA GLU A 571 7.77 -1.91 -5.62
C GLU A 571 7.00 -2.17 -6.94
N PHE A 572 5.79 -1.64 -7.08
CA PHE A 572 4.98 -1.80 -8.29
C PHE A 572 5.62 -1.12 -9.50
N ILE A 573 5.93 0.18 -9.43
CA ILE A 573 6.50 0.93 -10.57
C ILE A 573 7.90 0.43 -10.96
N GLN A 574 8.71 -0.03 -10.00
CA GLN A 574 10.05 -0.53 -10.29
C GLN A 574 10.05 -1.91 -10.97
N LYS A 575 9.01 -2.73 -10.71
CA LYS A 575 8.88 -4.08 -11.28
C LYS A 575 8.08 -4.14 -12.57
N SER A 576 7.26 -3.14 -12.84
CA SER A 576 6.31 -3.17 -13.96
C SER A 576 6.67 -2.15 -15.02
N ASN A 577 7.05 -2.62 -16.20
CA ASN A 577 7.09 -1.84 -17.43
C ASN A 577 5.65 -1.56 -17.93
N GLY A 578 5.52 -0.90 -19.08
CA GLY A 578 4.23 -0.56 -19.68
C GLY A 578 3.33 -1.77 -19.97
N ALA A 579 3.90 -2.86 -20.50
CA ALA A 579 3.17 -4.08 -20.77
C ALA A 579 2.68 -4.75 -19.48
N GLU A 580 3.48 -4.76 -18.41
CA GLU A 580 3.06 -5.30 -17.11
C GLU A 580 1.97 -4.46 -16.46
N HIS A 581 1.98 -3.12 -16.62
CA HIS A 581 0.87 -2.26 -16.16
C HIS A 581 -0.44 -2.67 -16.84
N ILE A 582 -0.44 -2.87 -18.16
CA ILE A 582 -1.61 -3.35 -18.91
C ILE A 582 -2.04 -4.74 -18.42
N ALA A 583 -1.09 -5.67 -18.26
CA ALA A 583 -1.39 -7.03 -17.82
C ALA A 583 -2.03 -7.07 -16.43
N VAL A 584 -1.65 -6.18 -15.51
CA VAL A 584 -2.28 -6.07 -14.18
C VAL A 584 -3.72 -5.57 -14.30
N ILE A 585 -3.97 -4.56 -15.14
CA ILE A 585 -5.33 -4.07 -15.43
C ILE A 585 -6.19 -5.20 -16.00
N GLU A 586 -5.70 -5.92 -17.02
CA GLU A 586 -6.43 -7.01 -17.66
C GLU A 586 -6.76 -8.15 -16.70
N ARG A 587 -5.82 -8.52 -15.83
CA ARG A 587 -6.06 -9.51 -14.77
C ARG A 587 -7.17 -9.05 -13.83
N LYS A 588 -7.19 -7.77 -13.45
CA LYS A 588 -8.24 -7.22 -12.58
C LYS A 588 -9.59 -7.15 -13.28
N ILE A 589 -9.64 -6.69 -14.54
CA ILE A 589 -10.85 -6.69 -15.37
C ILE A 589 -11.43 -8.11 -15.47
N LYS A 590 -10.59 -9.10 -15.77
CA LYS A 590 -11.03 -10.50 -15.85
C LYS A 590 -11.63 -10.98 -14.54
N LEU A 591 -10.99 -10.67 -13.41
CA LEU A 591 -11.48 -11.02 -12.08
C LEU A 591 -12.83 -10.34 -11.77
N LEU A 592 -12.98 -9.05 -12.07
CA LEU A 592 -14.23 -8.32 -11.86
C LEU A 592 -15.35 -8.86 -12.74
N LYS A 593 -15.09 -9.14 -14.02
CA LYS A 593 -16.06 -9.76 -14.93
C LYS A 593 -16.54 -11.11 -14.41
N GLN A 594 -15.63 -11.97 -13.94
CA GLN A 594 -15.99 -13.25 -13.32
C GLN A 594 -16.87 -13.10 -12.08
N VAL A 595 -16.65 -12.07 -11.27
CA VAL A 595 -17.46 -11.80 -10.06
C VAL A 595 -18.84 -11.20 -10.43
N LEU A 596 -18.87 -10.35 -11.44
CA LEU A 596 -20.08 -9.69 -11.92
C LEU A 596 -20.98 -10.63 -12.71
N GLU A 597 -20.41 -11.63 -13.40
CA GLU A 597 -21.15 -12.66 -14.13
C GLU A 597 -22.21 -13.35 -13.23
N PRO A 598 -23.41 -13.63 -13.76
CA PRO A 598 -24.41 -14.42 -13.05
C PRO A 598 -23.89 -15.82 -12.74
N ILE A 599 -24.23 -16.37 -11.57
CA ILE A 599 -23.97 -17.79 -11.31
C ILE A 599 -24.93 -18.59 -12.18
N GLN A 600 -24.41 -19.51 -12.99
CA GLN A 600 -25.21 -20.44 -13.77
C GLN A 600 -24.99 -21.86 -13.23
N ILE A 601 -26.05 -22.50 -12.75
CA ILE A 601 -26.01 -23.88 -12.26
C ILE A 601 -26.86 -24.76 -13.17
N SER A 602 -26.20 -25.67 -13.89
CA SER A 602 -26.88 -26.71 -14.68
C SER A 602 -27.34 -27.84 -13.76
N ILE A 603 -28.66 -28.07 -13.72
CA ILE A 603 -29.31 -29.09 -12.89
C ILE A 603 -30.33 -29.85 -13.73
N ASP A 604 -30.50 -31.14 -13.47
CA ASP A 604 -31.56 -31.94 -14.10
C ASP A 604 -32.93 -31.30 -13.88
N SER A 605 -33.77 -31.29 -14.93
CA SER A 605 -35.05 -30.59 -14.91
C SER A 605 -35.95 -31.03 -13.74
N ASN A 606 -35.83 -32.29 -13.32
CA ASN A 606 -36.58 -32.86 -12.20
C ASN A 606 -36.08 -32.38 -10.81
N GLY A 607 -34.82 -31.96 -10.70
CA GLY A 607 -34.22 -31.48 -9.45
C GLY A 607 -34.25 -29.96 -9.27
N THR A 608 -34.63 -29.21 -10.30
CA THR A 608 -34.52 -27.74 -10.31
C THR A 608 -35.36 -27.08 -9.22
N GLN A 609 -36.62 -27.50 -9.05
CA GLN A 609 -37.51 -26.92 -8.06
C GLN A 609 -37.04 -27.22 -6.62
N LEU A 610 -36.54 -28.43 -6.37
CA LEU A 610 -35.92 -28.81 -5.10
C LEU A 610 -34.77 -27.87 -4.74
N TRP A 611 -33.86 -27.58 -5.67
CA TRP A 611 -32.73 -26.66 -5.45
C TRP A 611 -33.19 -25.23 -5.10
N ILE A 612 -34.24 -24.74 -5.76
CA ILE A 612 -34.80 -23.41 -5.46
C ILE A 612 -35.44 -23.38 -4.07
N ASP A 613 -36.19 -24.41 -3.71
CA ASP A 613 -36.87 -24.49 -2.40
C ASP A 613 -35.87 -24.64 -1.25
N ALA A 614 -34.76 -25.36 -1.49
CA ALA A 614 -33.63 -25.44 -0.57
C ALA A 614 -33.01 -24.07 -0.30
N PHE A 615 -32.77 -23.33 -1.38
CA PHE A 615 -32.16 -22.01 -1.28
C PHE A 615 -33.09 -21.00 -0.63
N LYS A 616 -34.40 -21.07 -0.89
CA LYS A 616 -35.42 -20.30 -0.15
C LYS A 616 -35.38 -20.60 1.34
N CYS A 617 -35.26 -21.87 1.71
CA CYS A 617 -35.13 -22.28 3.10
C CYS A 617 -33.87 -21.69 3.75
N TYR A 618 -32.69 -21.84 3.13
CA TYR A 618 -31.44 -21.27 3.65
C TYR A 618 -31.56 -19.76 3.87
N MET A 619 -32.30 -19.09 2.98
CA MET A 619 -32.55 -17.65 3.02
C MET A 619 -33.71 -17.24 3.95
N ASN A 620 -34.39 -18.17 4.63
CA ASN A 620 -35.63 -17.93 5.39
C ASN A 620 -36.75 -17.23 4.59
N ILE A 621 -36.84 -17.50 3.29
CA ILE A 621 -37.89 -16.94 2.41
C ILE A 621 -39.13 -17.84 2.51
N THR A 622 -40.17 -17.34 3.18
CA THR A 622 -41.44 -18.07 3.40
C THR A 622 -42.52 -17.79 2.34
N VAL A 623 -42.28 -16.85 1.42
CA VAL A 623 -43.27 -16.41 0.43
C VAL A 623 -43.30 -17.35 -0.79
N PRO A 624 -44.48 -17.82 -1.23
CA PRO A 624 -44.61 -18.59 -2.48
C PRO A 624 -44.33 -17.69 -3.70
N GLY A 625 -43.46 -18.13 -4.60
CA GLY A 625 -43.17 -17.42 -5.85
C GLY A 625 -41.71 -17.51 -6.33
N PRO A 626 -41.39 -16.95 -7.50
CA PRO A 626 -40.02 -16.81 -7.98
C PRO A 626 -39.22 -15.84 -7.09
N ILE A 627 -37.95 -16.15 -6.83
CA ILE A 627 -37.04 -15.24 -6.12
C ILE A 627 -36.57 -14.18 -7.12
N LYS A 628 -36.84 -12.90 -6.83
CA LYS A 628 -36.32 -11.79 -7.64
C LYS A 628 -34.79 -11.89 -7.72
N GLY A 629 -34.24 -11.92 -8.94
CA GLY A 629 -32.81 -12.10 -9.15
C GLY A 629 -32.36 -13.54 -9.39
N ILE A 630 -33.27 -14.51 -9.40
CA ILE A 630 -33.04 -15.87 -9.88
C ILE A 630 -33.95 -16.16 -11.07
N GLU A 631 -33.37 -16.64 -12.16
CA GLU A 631 -34.08 -17.09 -13.35
C GLU A 631 -33.83 -18.58 -13.58
N ILE A 632 -34.80 -19.26 -14.18
CA ILE A 632 -34.67 -20.66 -14.58
C ILE A 632 -34.91 -20.70 -16.08
N VAL A 633 -33.93 -21.22 -16.81
CA VAL A 633 -34.00 -21.37 -18.28
C VAL A 633 -33.77 -22.81 -18.67
N SER A 634 -34.52 -23.30 -19.65
CA SER A 634 -34.34 -24.63 -20.21
C SER A 634 -33.01 -24.72 -20.95
N SER A 635 -32.21 -25.74 -20.65
CA SER A 635 -30.92 -25.98 -21.34
C SER A 635 -31.14 -26.48 -22.77
N SER A 636 -30.15 -26.26 -23.64
CA SER A 636 -30.09 -26.91 -24.95
C SER A 636 -29.88 -28.43 -24.85
N GLN A 637 -29.39 -28.92 -23.70
CA GLN A 637 -29.32 -30.35 -23.39
C GLN A 637 -30.66 -30.85 -22.86
N LYS A 638 -31.17 -31.93 -23.49
CA LYS A 638 -32.48 -32.51 -23.18
C LYS A 638 -32.53 -33.02 -21.73
N GLY A 639 -33.47 -32.51 -20.94
CA GLY A 639 -33.65 -32.91 -19.54
C GLY A 639 -32.87 -32.11 -18.51
N GLN A 640 -32.27 -30.98 -18.89
CA GLN A 640 -31.60 -30.06 -17.96
C GLN A 640 -32.20 -28.65 -17.97
N ASN A 641 -32.18 -28.00 -16.81
CA ASN A 641 -32.44 -26.58 -16.64
C ASN A 641 -31.17 -25.89 -16.13
N VAL A 642 -31.08 -24.58 -16.33
CA VAL A 642 -30.03 -23.73 -15.78
C VAL A 642 -30.67 -22.73 -14.83
N ILE A 643 -30.23 -22.76 -13.56
CA ILE A 643 -30.55 -21.74 -12.56
C ILE A 643 -29.55 -20.60 -12.74
N ILE A 644 -30.03 -19.40 -13.05
CA ILE A 644 -29.23 -18.19 -13.23
C ILE A 644 -29.48 -17.27 -12.03
N ILE A 645 -28.47 -17.06 -11.20
CA ILE A 645 -28.51 -16.13 -10.06
C ILE A 645 -27.81 -14.83 -10.49
N LYS A 646 -28.61 -13.80 -10.76
CA LYS A 646 -28.16 -12.47 -11.18
C LYS A 646 -27.92 -11.55 -9.99
N ASP A 647 -28.73 -11.66 -8.95
CA ASP A 647 -28.62 -10.81 -7.76
C ASP A 647 -27.37 -11.15 -6.93
N HIS A 648 -26.62 -10.13 -6.52
CA HIS A 648 -25.32 -10.31 -5.88
C HIS A 648 -25.39 -10.75 -4.42
N GLU A 649 -26.38 -10.28 -3.66
CA GLU A 649 -26.58 -10.78 -2.31
C GLU A 649 -27.01 -12.25 -2.37
N LEU A 650 -27.85 -12.63 -3.34
CA LEU A 650 -28.17 -14.04 -3.58
C LEU A 650 -26.94 -14.85 -4.02
N LYS A 651 -26.07 -14.32 -4.88
CA LYS A 651 -24.80 -14.97 -5.24
C LYS A 651 -23.91 -15.19 -4.02
N LYS A 652 -23.77 -14.17 -3.16
CA LYS A 652 -23.00 -14.26 -1.91
C LYS A 652 -23.54 -15.35 -1.00
N ARG A 653 -24.86 -15.36 -0.78
CA ARG A 653 -25.55 -16.35 0.05
C ARG A 653 -25.44 -17.75 -0.52
N TRP A 654 -25.49 -17.87 -1.85
CA TRP A 654 -25.25 -19.12 -2.56
C TRP A 654 -23.83 -19.64 -2.31
N TYR A 655 -22.80 -18.79 -2.44
CA TYR A 655 -21.43 -19.19 -2.13
C TYR A 655 -21.22 -19.52 -0.64
N GLU A 656 -21.87 -18.81 0.28
CA GLU A 656 -21.85 -19.13 1.71
C GLU A 656 -22.45 -20.51 1.98
N LEU A 657 -23.56 -20.85 1.32
CA LEU A 657 -24.17 -22.17 1.39
C LEU A 657 -23.21 -23.25 0.86
N LEU A 658 -22.57 -23.02 -0.29
CA LEU A 658 -21.63 -23.97 -0.89
C LEU A 658 -20.31 -24.13 -0.11
N GLN A 659 -19.91 -23.14 0.70
CA GLN A 659 -18.74 -23.24 1.58
C GLN A 659 -18.97 -24.21 2.75
N GLN A 660 -20.20 -24.66 2.99
CA GLN A 660 -20.53 -25.64 4.01
C GLN A 660 -20.19 -27.05 3.48
N GLN A 661 -19.01 -27.56 3.83
CA GLN A 661 -18.46 -28.75 3.15
C GLN A 661 -19.02 -30.10 3.60
N LYS A 662 -19.87 -30.17 4.64
CA LYS A 662 -20.47 -31.44 5.08
C LYS A 662 -21.59 -31.21 6.09
N VAL A 663 -22.74 -31.83 5.88
CA VAL A 663 -23.83 -31.84 6.87
C VAL A 663 -24.14 -33.28 7.24
N GLN A 664 -24.12 -33.59 8.54
CA GLN A 664 -24.45 -34.92 9.04
C GLN A 664 -25.70 -34.86 9.92
N PHE A 665 -26.59 -35.82 9.69
CA PHE A 665 -27.81 -36.03 10.47
C PHE A 665 -27.73 -37.38 11.15
N LEU A 666 -27.91 -37.40 12.46
CA LEU A 666 -28.04 -38.65 13.21
C LEU A 666 -29.44 -39.23 13.01
N LEU A 667 -29.49 -40.52 12.68
CA LEU A 667 -30.72 -41.28 12.56
C LEU A 667 -31.02 -41.99 13.89
N ASP A 668 -32.30 -42.10 14.22
CA ASP A 668 -32.76 -42.89 15.35
C ASP A 668 -32.72 -44.38 14.94
N PRO A 669 -31.91 -45.22 15.58
CA PRO A 669 -31.83 -46.64 15.24
C PRO A 669 -33.18 -47.37 15.34
N GLN A 670 -34.08 -46.91 16.22
CA GLN A 670 -35.40 -47.52 16.41
C GLN A 670 -36.41 -47.11 15.33
N ASN A 671 -36.17 -45.99 14.65
CA ASN A 671 -37.08 -45.44 13.64
C ASN A 671 -36.43 -45.34 12.24
N TYR A 672 -35.20 -45.85 12.10
CA TYR A 672 -34.36 -45.82 10.90
C TYR A 672 -35.11 -46.16 9.62
N LYS A 673 -35.90 -47.24 9.61
CA LYS A 673 -36.66 -47.67 8.42
C LYS A 673 -37.69 -46.64 7.97
N ASN A 674 -38.37 -45.98 8.91
CA ASN A 674 -39.36 -44.95 8.61
C ASN A 674 -38.70 -43.62 8.20
N GLN A 675 -37.58 -43.27 8.84
CA GLN A 675 -36.79 -42.08 8.50
C GLN A 675 -36.21 -42.19 7.08
N ILE A 676 -35.65 -43.35 6.73
CA ILE A 676 -35.15 -43.63 5.38
C ILE A 676 -36.29 -43.71 4.37
N ALA A 677 -37.42 -44.35 4.69
CA ALA A 677 -38.57 -44.43 3.78
C ALA A 677 -39.12 -43.02 3.45
N GLY A 678 -39.27 -42.15 4.45
CA GLY A 678 -39.67 -40.75 4.26
C GLY A 678 -38.66 -39.96 3.42
N PHE A 679 -37.35 -40.19 3.65
CA PHE A 679 -36.28 -39.60 2.85
C PHE A 679 -36.32 -40.06 1.38
N THR A 680 -36.39 -41.36 1.11
CA THR A 680 -36.48 -41.91 -0.26
C THR A 680 -37.79 -41.57 -0.97
N HIS A 681 -38.86 -41.28 -0.23
CA HIS A 681 -40.13 -40.83 -0.79
C HIS A 681 -40.05 -39.37 -1.28
N TYR A 682 -39.33 -38.52 -0.54
CA TYR A 682 -39.17 -37.11 -0.86
C TYR A 682 -38.16 -36.86 -1.99
N PHE A 683 -37.13 -37.71 -2.09
CA PHE A 683 -36.09 -37.65 -3.13
C PHE A 683 -36.27 -38.82 -4.11
N THR A 684 -36.99 -38.59 -5.20
CA THR A 684 -37.34 -39.62 -6.20
C THR A 684 -36.11 -40.29 -6.85
N ASN A 685 -36.15 -41.61 -6.97
CA ASN A 685 -35.21 -42.52 -7.67
C ASN A 685 -33.90 -42.93 -6.98
N GLY A 686 -33.94 -43.21 -5.67
CA GLY A 686 -33.11 -44.27 -5.04
C GLY A 686 -31.59 -44.08 -4.95
N THR A 687 -31.02 -43.09 -5.65
CA THR A 687 -29.62 -42.68 -5.55
C THR A 687 -29.57 -41.16 -5.56
N ILE A 688 -29.35 -40.58 -4.39
CA ILE A 688 -29.18 -39.13 -4.24
C ILE A 688 -27.68 -38.84 -4.40
N PRO A 689 -27.26 -38.09 -5.44
CA PRO A 689 -25.86 -37.75 -5.64
C PRO A 689 -25.31 -37.04 -4.40
N GLY A 690 -24.14 -37.48 -3.91
CA GLY A 690 -23.47 -36.84 -2.79
C GLY A 690 -24.09 -37.12 -1.41
N CYS A 691 -24.90 -38.17 -1.25
CA CYS A 691 -25.40 -38.59 0.06
C CYS A 691 -24.82 -39.96 0.46
N GLN A 692 -24.33 -40.09 1.70
CA GLN A 692 -23.90 -41.36 2.29
C GLN A 692 -24.78 -41.69 3.50
N ILE A 693 -25.44 -42.84 3.46
CA ILE A 693 -26.33 -43.31 4.52
C ILE A 693 -25.70 -44.51 5.21
N THR A 694 -25.59 -44.46 6.53
CA THR A 694 -25.26 -45.58 7.40
C THR A 694 -26.44 -45.92 8.31
N SER A 695 -26.36 -46.99 9.09
CA SER A 695 -27.41 -47.37 10.05
C SER A 695 -27.70 -46.30 11.12
N THR A 696 -26.82 -45.33 11.32
CA THR A 696 -26.93 -44.30 12.35
C THR A 696 -26.76 -42.88 11.85
N THR A 697 -26.35 -42.65 10.60
CA THR A 697 -26.11 -41.31 10.06
C THR A 697 -26.50 -41.15 8.60
N ILE A 698 -26.97 -39.96 8.23
CA ILE A 698 -27.01 -39.47 6.85
C ILE A 698 -25.97 -38.36 6.72
N THR A 699 -25.03 -38.52 5.79
CA THR A 699 -24.03 -37.52 5.47
C THR A 699 -24.34 -36.93 4.10
N PHE A 700 -24.55 -35.63 4.05
CA PHE A 700 -24.68 -34.87 2.82
C PHE A 700 -23.35 -34.19 2.49
N HIS A 701 -22.88 -34.46 1.28
CA HIS A 701 -21.77 -33.77 0.64
C HIS A 701 -22.25 -32.56 -0.18
N ASP A 702 -23.57 -32.44 -0.37
CA ASP A 702 -24.23 -31.28 -0.95
C ASP A 702 -25.02 -30.53 0.14
N PRO A 703 -24.59 -29.31 0.52
CA PRO A 703 -25.24 -28.52 1.58
C PRO A 703 -26.66 -28.08 1.21
N VAL A 704 -27.01 -28.06 -0.08
CA VAL A 704 -28.35 -27.71 -0.56
C VAL A 704 -29.34 -28.84 -0.23
N ILE A 705 -28.95 -30.09 -0.48
CA ILE A 705 -29.75 -31.27 -0.15
C ILE A 705 -29.90 -31.43 1.37
N ALA A 706 -28.84 -31.10 2.12
CA ALA A 706 -28.88 -31.09 3.57
C ALA A 706 -29.93 -30.12 4.15
N CYS A 707 -29.99 -28.90 3.61
CA CYS A 707 -30.92 -27.86 4.06
C CYS A 707 -32.39 -28.26 3.85
N LEU A 708 -32.69 -28.92 2.72
CA LEU A 708 -34.02 -29.48 2.44
C LEU A 708 -34.40 -30.58 3.41
N TRP A 709 -33.47 -31.50 3.68
CA TRP A 709 -33.70 -32.58 4.62
C TRP A 709 -33.97 -32.06 6.02
N GLU A 710 -33.24 -31.04 6.46
CA GLU A 710 -33.49 -30.35 7.72
C GLU A 710 -34.92 -29.81 7.81
N GLU A 711 -35.41 -29.07 6.81
CA GLU A 711 -36.79 -28.54 6.84
C GLU A 711 -37.86 -29.62 6.78
N TYR A 712 -37.67 -30.64 5.94
CA TYR A 712 -38.57 -31.78 5.91
C TYR A 712 -38.62 -32.44 7.30
N SER A 713 -37.45 -32.64 7.92
CA SER A 713 -37.34 -33.29 9.21
C SER A 713 -38.06 -32.52 10.34
N LYS A 714 -38.05 -31.17 10.28
CA LYS A 714 -38.77 -30.29 11.20
C LYS A 714 -40.29 -30.32 11.00
N LYS A 715 -40.77 -30.47 9.76
CA LYS A 715 -42.20 -30.45 9.39
C LYS A 715 -42.86 -31.84 9.45
N SER A 716 -42.07 -32.90 9.31
CA SER A 716 -42.52 -34.28 9.33
C SER A 716 -42.88 -34.70 10.75
N ALA A 717 -44.18 -34.87 11.04
CA ALA A 717 -44.68 -35.48 12.27
C ALA A 717 -44.22 -36.95 12.49
N LEU A 718 -43.54 -37.57 11.52
CA LEU A 718 -42.99 -38.94 11.60
C LEU A 718 -41.69 -39.04 12.42
N LEU A 719 -41.03 -37.92 12.70
CA LEU A 719 -39.80 -37.86 13.48
C LEU A 719 -40.13 -37.49 14.93
N LYS A 720 -40.37 -38.50 15.78
CA LYS A 720 -40.63 -38.30 17.22
C LYS A 720 -39.49 -37.62 17.98
N THR A 721 -38.30 -37.59 17.38
CA THR A 721 -37.08 -36.99 17.91
C THR A 721 -36.45 -36.16 16.78
N PRO A 722 -36.23 -34.84 16.98
CA PRO A 722 -35.55 -34.04 15.96
C PRO A 722 -34.12 -34.58 15.76
N PRO A 723 -33.63 -34.71 14.53
CA PRO A 723 -32.26 -35.15 14.29
C PRO A 723 -31.29 -34.22 15.02
N GLN A 724 -30.31 -34.77 15.73
CA GLN A 724 -29.23 -33.96 16.31
C GLN A 724 -28.37 -33.41 15.17
N PHE A 725 -28.39 -32.09 15.03
CA PHE A 725 -27.69 -31.34 14.00
C PHE A 725 -26.19 -31.24 14.32
N SER A 726 -25.33 -31.40 13.31
CA SER A 726 -23.98 -30.86 13.36
C SER A 726 -23.59 -30.24 12.02
N PHE A 727 -23.70 -28.92 11.92
CA PHE A 727 -22.99 -28.12 10.92
C PHE A 727 -21.50 -28.21 11.23
N PHE A 728 -20.68 -28.82 10.37
CA PHE A 728 -19.23 -28.78 10.54
C PHE A 728 -18.63 -27.63 9.74
N PRO A 729 -17.98 -26.69 10.43
CA PRO A 729 -16.53 -26.59 10.40
C PRO A 729 -16.02 -26.96 11.79
N GLN A 730 -15.38 -28.12 11.97
CA GLN A 730 -15.10 -28.74 13.28
C GLN A 730 -14.95 -27.74 14.46
N PRO A 731 -16.01 -27.55 15.27
CA PRO A 731 -15.89 -27.01 16.61
C PRO A 731 -15.52 -28.16 17.55
N LEU A 732 -14.51 -27.97 18.40
CA LEU A 732 -14.28 -28.88 19.53
C LEU A 732 -15.49 -28.77 20.47
N GLN A 733 -16.28 -29.84 20.63
CA GLN A 733 -17.36 -29.92 21.64
C GLN A 733 -16.84 -29.54 23.03
N GLY A 734 -17.66 -28.94 23.90
CA GLY A 734 -17.24 -28.55 25.25
C GLY A 734 -16.61 -29.69 26.05
N LEU A 735 -17.10 -30.93 25.86
CA LEU A 735 -16.50 -32.14 26.41
C LEU A 735 -15.10 -32.43 25.85
N SER A 736 -14.87 -32.29 24.54
CA SER A 736 -13.53 -32.52 23.96
C SER A 736 -12.55 -31.42 24.33
N MET A 737 -13.03 -30.19 24.53
CA MET A 737 -12.21 -29.11 25.11
C MET A 737 -11.82 -29.42 26.55
N LEU A 738 -12.73 -30.00 27.36
CA LEU A 738 -12.43 -30.47 28.70
C LEU A 738 -11.48 -31.67 28.71
N GLN A 739 -11.63 -32.61 27.78
CA GLN A 739 -10.77 -33.78 27.66
C GLN A 739 -9.34 -33.43 27.23
N ASN A 740 -9.17 -32.33 26.50
CA ASN A 740 -7.88 -31.81 26.05
C ASN A 740 -7.24 -30.82 27.02
N LEU A 741 -7.83 -30.59 28.21
CA LEU A 741 -7.15 -29.79 29.23
C LEU A 741 -5.82 -30.44 29.59
N ALA A 742 -4.79 -29.63 29.79
CA ALA A 742 -3.49 -30.06 30.28
C ALA A 742 -3.55 -30.40 31.80
N LEU A 743 -4.48 -31.29 32.17
CA LEU A 743 -4.71 -31.80 33.51
C LEU A 743 -4.69 -33.33 33.48
N THR A 744 -4.11 -33.91 34.52
CA THR A 744 -4.07 -35.37 34.70
C THR A 744 -5.50 -35.92 34.71
N GLU A 745 -5.74 -36.99 33.91
CA GLU A 745 -7.03 -37.69 33.78
C GLU A 745 -8.16 -36.91 33.07
N ALA A 746 -7.90 -35.70 32.55
CA ALA A 746 -8.89 -34.93 31.79
C ALA A 746 -9.46 -35.71 30.59
N ASN A 747 -8.61 -36.45 29.89
CA ASN A 747 -8.98 -37.29 28.75
C ASN A 747 -9.96 -38.43 29.11
N LYS A 748 -10.18 -38.73 30.40
CA LYS A 748 -11.11 -39.77 30.85
C LYS A 748 -12.49 -39.23 31.26
N ILE A 749 -12.76 -37.93 31.10
CA ILE A 749 -14.11 -37.38 31.31
C ILE A 749 -15.06 -38.02 30.28
N GLN A 750 -16.05 -38.77 30.74
CA GLN A 750 -17.02 -39.47 29.89
C GLN A 750 -18.18 -38.57 29.47
N SER A 751 -18.60 -37.68 30.36
CA SER A 751 -19.61 -36.66 30.08
C SER A 751 -19.39 -35.43 30.96
N ALA A 752 -19.90 -34.29 30.50
CA ALA A 752 -19.81 -33.03 31.21
C ALA A 752 -21.12 -32.26 31.01
N VAL A 753 -21.72 -31.77 32.10
CA VAL A 753 -22.93 -30.96 32.06
C VAL A 753 -22.81 -29.74 32.96
N ILE A 754 -23.49 -28.66 32.59
CA ILE A 754 -23.68 -27.50 33.45
C ILE A 754 -24.98 -27.68 34.23
N ALA A 755 -24.91 -27.56 35.55
CA ALA A 755 -26.05 -27.70 36.44
C ALA A 755 -26.16 -26.48 37.36
N PRO A 756 -27.36 -26.14 37.88
CA PRO A 756 -27.48 -25.15 38.94
C PRO A 756 -26.77 -25.64 40.22
N ASP A 757 -26.08 -24.74 40.92
CA ASP A 757 -25.53 -25.03 42.25
C ASP A 757 -26.69 -25.14 43.25
N LEU A 758 -26.89 -26.34 43.82
CA LEU A 758 -27.95 -26.62 44.80
C LEU A 758 -27.84 -25.78 46.07
N MET A 759 -26.64 -25.29 46.41
CA MET A 759 -26.41 -24.44 47.58
C MET A 759 -26.52 -22.94 47.26
N ASN A 760 -26.37 -22.56 45.99
CA ASN A 760 -26.46 -21.18 45.50
C ASN A 760 -27.17 -21.15 44.14
N PRO A 761 -28.52 -21.08 44.09
CA PRO A 761 -29.29 -21.23 42.85
C PRO A 761 -28.97 -20.24 41.72
N ASN A 762 -28.28 -19.14 42.03
CA ASN A 762 -27.83 -18.13 41.06
C ASN A 762 -26.45 -18.44 40.45
N GLN A 763 -25.80 -19.53 40.85
CA GLN A 763 -24.50 -19.98 40.35
C GLN A 763 -24.65 -21.32 39.63
N TYR A 764 -23.70 -21.63 38.77
CA TYR A 764 -23.62 -22.93 38.11
C TYR A 764 -22.48 -23.78 38.66
N VAL A 765 -22.61 -25.09 38.49
CA VAL A 765 -21.54 -26.07 38.65
C VAL A 765 -21.35 -26.81 37.32
N ILE A 766 -20.13 -27.24 37.05
CA ILE A 766 -19.82 -28.20 35.99
C ILE A 766 -19.71 -29.58 36.64
N LYS A 767 -20.58 -30.50 36.26
CA LYS A 767 -20.51 -31.91 36.69
C LYS A 767 -19.77 -32.71 35.63
N LEU A 768 -18.70 -33.39 36.02
CA LEU A 768 -17.83 -34.18 35.14
C LEU A 768 -17.88 -35.65 35.54
N LYS A 769 -18.37 -36.51 34.65
CA LYS A 769 -18.47 -37.95 34.90
C LYS A 769 -17.18 -38.69 34.54
N PHE A 770 -16.75 -39.60 35.40
CA PHE A 770 -15.58 -40.45 35.16
C PHE A 770 -15.96 -41.95 35.18
N PRO A 771 -15.15 -42.81 34.51
CA PRO A 771 -15.39 -44.24 34.45
C PRO A 771 -15.31 -44.92 35.84
N ASP A 772 -14.50 -44.39 36.74
CA ASP A 772 -14.23 -44.95 38.05
C ASP A 772 -13.83 -43.87 39.08
N ASN A 773 -13.94 -44.22 40.36
CA ASN A 773 -13.66 -43.32 41.49
C ASN A 773 -12.19 -42.89 41.56
N GLY A 774 -11.26 -43.75 41.14
CA GLY A 774 -9.82 -43.47 41.13
C GLY A 774 -9.46 -42.36 40.15
N SER A 775 -10.01 -42.45 38.93
CA SER A 775 -9.88 -41.42 37.89
C SER A 775 -10.49 -40.09 38.34
N ALA A 776 -11.69 -40.11 38.93
CA ALA A 776 -12.36 -38.93 39.49
C ALA A 776 -11.53 -38.24 40.60
N LYS A 777 -10.97 -39.02 41.54
CA LYS A 777 -10.11 -38.51 42.63
C LYS A 777 -8.81 -37.90 42.12
N THR A 778 -8.19 -38.55 41.14
CA THR A 778 -6.94 -38.06 40.55
C THR A 778 -7.15 -36.75 39.80
N PHE A 779 -8.22 -36.64 39.02
CA PHE A 779 -8.61 -35.40 38.35
C PHE A 779 -8.96 -34.29 39.36
N ALA A 780 -9.75 -34.60 40.40
CA ALA A 780 -10.10 -33.65 41.45
C ALA A 780 -8.85 -33.08 42.16
N ASN A 781 -7.88 -33.94 42.50
CA ASN A 781 -6.60 -33.51 43.08
C ASN A 781 -5.80 -32.60 42.13
N ALA A 782 -5.80 -32.90 40.82
CA ALA A 782 -5.15 -32.04 39.82
C ALA A 782 -5.81 -30.66 39.73
N VAL A 783 -7.14 -30.60 39.80
CA VAL A 783 -7.88 -29.33 39.85
C VAL A 783 -7.61 -28.56 41.15
N GLU A 784 -7.54 -29.23 42.30
CA GLU A 784 -7.20 -28.60 43.58
C GLU A 784 -5.80 -27.95 43.54
N ASN A 785 -4.82 -28.66 42.99
CA ASN A 785 -3.46 -28.15 42.80
C ASN A 785 -3.43 -26.92 41.87
N ALA A 786 -4.25 -26.91 40.82
CA ALA A 786 -4.35 -25.80 39.87
C ALA A 786 -5.15 -24.59 40.42
N THR A 787 -5.97 -24.77 41.46
CA THR A 787 -6.96 -23.76 41.92
C THR A 787 -6.92 -23.45 43.43
N THR A 788 -5.81 -23.77 44.11
CA THR A 788 -5.46 -23.38 45.51
C THR A 788 -5.99 -24.24 46.68
N ASN A 789 -6.17 -25.56 46.53
CA ASN A 789 -6.40 -26.58 47.60
C ASN A 789 -7.56 -26.36 48.61
N LYS A 790 -8.35 -25.26 48.57
CA LYS A 790 -9.49 -25.02 49.47
C LYS A 790 -10.66 -24.29 48.80
N PRO A 791 -11.94 -24.68 49.04
CA PRO A 791 -12.40 -25.94 49.66
C PRO A 791 -12.03 -27.17 48.82
N LYS A 792 -12.26 -28.41 49.29
CA LYS A 792 -12.02 -29.60 48.46
C LYS A 792 -13.03 -29.70 47.31
N VAL A 793 -12.62 -30.27 46.18
CA VAL A 793 -13.50 -30.58 45.06
C VAL A 793 -14.40 -31.74 45.45
N THR A 794 -15.72 -31.54 45.30
CA THR A 794 -16.72 -32.55 45.64
C THR A 794 -16.71 -33.67 44.61
N ILE A 795 -16.70 -34.93 45.07
CA ILE A 795 -16.84 -36.12 44.25
C ILE A 795 -18.07 -36.90 44.73
N THR A 796 -19.00 -37.20 43.84
CA THR A 796 -20.23 -37.93 44.18
C THR A 796 -20.00 -39.45 44.22
N PRO A 797 -20.89 -40.24 44.86
CA PRO A 797 -20.87 -41.70 44.82
C PRO A 797 -20.90 -42.29 43.41
N GLU A 798 -21.44 -41.55 42.45
CA GLU A 798 -21.52 -41.93 41.04
C GLU A 798 -20.26 -41.54 40.24
N ASN A 799 -19.14 -41.23 40.89
CA ASN A 799 -17.88 -40.82 40.26
C ASN A 799 -17.97 -39.50 39.47
N GLU A 800 -18.78 -38.54 39.95
CA GLU A 800 -18.88 -37.21 39.34
C GLU A 800 -18.05 -36.19 40.11
N VAL A 801 -17.23 -35.44 39.40
CA VAL A 801 -16.47 -34.32 39.94
C VAL A 801 -17.28 -33.04 39.72
N ILE A 802 -17.57 -32.30 40.81
CA ILE A 802 -18.37 -31.07 40.76
C ILE A 802 -17.45 -29.85 40.90
N LEU A 803 -17.42 -29.01 39.86
CA LEU A 803 -16.65 -27.77 39.82
C LEU A 803 -17.59 -26.56 39.87
N GLY A 804 -17.61 -25.83 40.98
CA GLY A 804 -18.38 -24.58 41.06
C GLY A 804 -17.86 -23.50 40.11
N GLU A 805 -18.74 -22.56 39.73
CA GLU A 805 -18.45 -21.43 38.84
C GLU A 805 -17.12 -20.73 39.13
N LYS A 806 -16.88 -20.30 40.38
CA LYS A 806 -15.63 -19.63 40.76
C LYS A 806 -14.39 -20.51 40.53
N ARG A 807 -14.50 -21.81 40.82
CA ARG A 807 -13.38 -22.74 40.66
C ARG A 807 -13.14 -23.09 39.20
N SER A 808 -14.19 -23.29 38.41
CA SER A 808 -14.06 -23.51 36.96
C SER A 808 -13.44 -22.29 36.26
N ALA A 809 -13.84 -21.07 36.63
CA ALA A 809 -13.23 -19.85 36.13
C ALA A 809 -11.74 -19.75 36.48
N MET A 810 -11.36 -20.06 37.72
CA MET A 810 -9.95 -20.12 38.14
C MET A 810 -9.16 -21.18 37.37
N LEU A 811 -9.74 -22.38 37.20
CA LEU A 811 -9.13 -23.48 36.47
C LEU A 811 -8.84 -23.09 35.01
N PHE A 812 -9.85 -22.60 34.29
CA PHE A 812 -9.69 -22.21 32.88
C PHE A 812 -8.72 -21.04 32.71
N LYS A 813 -8.72 -20.08 33.65
CA LYS A 813 -7.73 -19.00 33.66
C LYS A 813 -6.30 -19.53 33.90
N SER A 814 -6.12 -20.47 34.82
CA SER A 814 -4.81 -21.06 35.12
C SER A 814 -4.23 -21.85 33.94
N LEU A 815 -5.10 -22.44 33.11
CA LEU A 815 -4.73 -23.23 31.94
C LEU A 815 -4.71 -22.41 30.64
N ASN A 816 -4.94 -21.09 30.72
CA ASN A 816 -5.04 -20.19 29.57
C ASN A 816 -6.06 -20.64 28.50
N VAL A 817 -7.24 -21.12 28.93
CA VAL A 817 -8.31 -21.61 28.05
C VAL A 817 -9.54 -20.70 28.13
N ASN A 818 -10.21 -20.47 26.99
CA ASN A 818 -11.39 -19.61 26.92
C ASN A 818 -12.61 -20.28 27.59
N ALA A 819 -12.90 -19.88 28.83
CA ALA A 819 -14.02 -20.39 29.63
C ALA A 819 -15.38 -20.21 28.94
N ASN A 820 -15.65 -19.03 28.35
CA ASN A 820 -16.92 -18.73 27.70
C ASN A 820 -17.19 -19.66 26.52
N LYS A 821 -16.13 -20.05 25.80
CA LYS A 821 -16.24 -21.03 24.71
C LYS A 821 -16.56 -22.43 25.24
N ILE A 822 -15.89 -22.90 26.29
CA ILE A 822 -16.20 -24.21 26.90
C ILE A 822 -17.63 -24.25 27.41
N LEU A 823 -18.06 -23.23 28.16
CA LEU A 823 -19.36 -23.20 28.82
C LEU A 823 -20.53 -23.14 27.83
N ARG A 824 -20.39 -22.38 26.73
CA ARG A 824 -21.42 -22.32 25.66
C ARG A 824 -21.60 -23.66 24.94
N GLU A 825 -20.57 -24.50 24.95
CA GLU A 825 -20.50 -25.77 24.22
C GLU A 825 -20.78 -26.98 25.13
N LEU A 826 -21.09 -26.76 26.42
CA LEU A 826 -21.49 -27.82 27.35
C LEU A 826 -23.02 -27.89 27.48
N PRO A 827 -23.61 -29.10 27.48
CA PRO A 827 -25.03 -29.28 27.69
C PRO A 827 -25.44 -28.85 29.11
N GLN A 828 -26.62 -28.22 29.24
CA GLN A 828 -27.22 -27.90 30.53
C GLN A 828 -28.06 -29.09 31.04
N GLU A 829 -27.92 -29.43 32.31
CA GLU A 829 -28.76 -30.42 32.99
C GLU A 829 -30.19 -29.87 33.08
N ALA A 830 -31.18 -30.66 32.65
CA ALA A 830 -32.58 -30.25 32.60
C ALA A 830 -33.15 -30.02 34.01
N ALA A 831 -33.00 -28.80 34.54
CA ALA A 831 -33.72 -28.33 35.71
C ALA A 831 -35.01 -27.64 35.26
N SER A 832 -36.11 -27.93 35.95
CA SER A 832 -37.42 -27.31 35.76
C SER A 832 -37.35 -25.77 35.76
N GLY A 833 -37.25 -25.15 34.58
CA GLY A 833 -37.75 -23.80 34.33
C GLY A 833 -36.78 -22.61 34.18
N ASN A 834 -35.46 -22.75 34.34
CA ASN A 834 -34.54 -21.60 34.18
C ASN A 834 -33.34 -21.90 33.26
N THR A 835 -33.22 -21.18 32.14
CA THR A 835 -32.03 -21.14 31.27
C THR A 835 -31.04 -20.07 31.77
N PHE A 836 -29.76 -20.44 31.94
CA PHE A 836 -28.70 -19.50 32.30
C PHE A 836 -28.26 -18.67 31.09
N ASN A 837 -28.36 -17.34 31.17
CA ASN A 837 -27.87 -16.41 30.15
C ASN A 837 -26.40 -16.06 30.44
N PHE A 838 -25.47 -16.67 29.71
CA PHE A 838 -24.05 -16.30 29.75
C PHE A 838 -23.85 -15.03 28.93
N GLY A 839 -23.74 -13.88 29.61
CA GLY A 839 -23.57 -12.55 28.99
C GLY A 839 -22.48 -12.52 27.91
N THR A 840 -22.72 -11.67 26.90
CA THR A 840 -21.89 -11.42 25.71
C THR A 840 -20.46 -11.07 26.03
#